data_AF-A0A073IQU5-F1
#
_entry.id   AF-A0A073IQU5-F1
#
_cell.length_a   1.000
_cell.length_b   1.000
_cell.length_c   1.000
_cell.angle_alpha   90.00
_cell.angle_beta   90.00
_cell.angle_gamma   90.00
#
_symmetry.space_group_name_H-M   'P 1'
#
loop_
_entity.id
_entity.type
_entity.pdbx_description
1 polymer ?
#
loop_
_entity_poly.entity_id
_entity_poly.type
_entity_poly.pdbx_seq_one_letter_code
_entity_poly.pdbx_strand_id
1 'polypeptide(L)'
;MALHGIYDPDPEVMLKNLKTLDPEKDRYAYNYHKITAAEVAAKEAADVARIARNKASAERISITPEAADLSDVKQQLVPGSYRADITLSRPVEEDGLMWLICCGDTVLQRRILTRGDKAKFVFFRLPEVDGPVTMRVQDATEETYNIATDKVLLSEVDFQDINARFNFTDETVVACIASYPARRELLHQAIASLIHQVDHVCVYLNAYRDVPDYILDWAAEGKLSYIVSSENSLRAAGKFYWLDQPGYFLLCDDDILYPADYALTMRTHIDGLGRRSVVGLMGVLFKKNEKGYTVRDGYTAFNAAHDETRRTHLLGTGVMALHSDALEQMDIDLLLSRPIDNDEVFAVEAQRCGVPLWNIARAAGWVKPNLDMRYGIREEVALNPLKNKDRIALLSSVPVWPELDPAPVTAFIPNATALEAFEKAVGTLAKRSEVPLVALQIGACDGSQFDPLIGLVRAHNLHGTFFEPVRHLFTALQQTYADQPDCVFVNMAVTEKTGSAEIRLVDPEAIARGDVPDWSVGLGTLKQDSNAIDGAGGVALETVAAIAKHTITEKISTLSFGALAQWYGKDSVDVLVTDAEGYDAFFLEQIATGVMRPKIILSEIMVLEKDHVTELRNGLINCGYIVICSREHLFATLVPDA
;
A
#
# COMPACT_ATOMS: atom_id res chain seq x y z
N MET A 1 -19.66 5.07 -51.46
CA MET A 1 -20.98 5.13 -50.79
C MET A 1 -20.77 4.72 -49.35
N ALA A 2 -21.05 5.52 -48.34
CA ALA A 2 -21.40 6.94 -48.33
C ALA A 2 -20.78 7.60 -47.08
N LEU A 3 -20.40 8.87 -47.19
CA LEU A 3 -20.03 9.68 -46.02
C LEU A 3 -21.27 9.91 -45.18
N HIS A 4 -21.31 9.38 -43.96
CA HIS A 4 -22.27 9.77 -42.92
C HIS A 4 -21.53 10.22 -41.65
N GLY A 5 -20.67 11.23 -41.82
CA GLY A 5 -20.46 12.19 -40.74
C GLY A 5 -21.80 12.87 -40.44
N ILE A 6 -22.23 12.79 -39.19
CA ILE A 6 -23.54 13.29 -38.76
C ILE A 6 -23.44 14.79 -38.53
N TYR A 7 -23.63 15.56 -39.59
CA TYR A 7 -23.77 17.02 -39.52
C TYR A 7 -25.18 17.37 -39.00
N ASP A 8 -25.24 17.83 -37.76
CA ASP A 8 -26.36 18.55 -37.11
C ASP A 8 -27.80 18.07 -37.43
N PRO A 9 -28.18 16.83 -37.06
CA PRO A 9 -29.56 16.37 -37.13
C PRO A 9 -30.34 16.73 -35.86
N ASP A 10 -31.65 16.90 -36.04
CA ASP A 10 -32.65 16.95 -34.96
C ASP A 10 -32.46 15.75 -33.98
N PRO A 11 -32.29 16.00 -32.66
CA PRO A 11 -32.09 14.96 -31.65
C PRO A 11 -33.15 13.84 -31.65
N GLU A 12 -34.40 14.13 -32.02
CA GLU A 12 -35.45 13.09 -32.10
C GLU A 12 -35.22 12.07 -33.23
N VAL A 13 -34.47 12.45 -34.28
CA VAL A 13 -34.17 11.59 -35.42
C VAL A 13 -33.03 10.61 -35.12
N MET A 14 -32.06 11.01 -34.28
CA MET A 14 -30.94 10.16 -33.86
C MET A 14 -31.40 8.93 -33.06
N LEU A 15 -32.22 9.15 -32.03
CA LEU A 15 -32.77 8.09 -31.14
C LEU A 15 -33.47 6.93 -31.87
N LYS A 16 -33.86 7.13 -33.13
CA LYS A 16 -34.54 6.14 -33.97
C LYS A 16 -33.60 5.18 -34.71
N ASN A 17 -32.35 5.57 -34.94
CA ASN A 17 -31.43 4.89 -35.86
C ASN A 17 -30.37 4.02 -35.15
N LEU A 18 -30.15 4.19 -33.85
CA LEU A 18 -28.96 3.70 -33.15
C LEU A 18 -29.11 2.32 -32.47
N LYS A 19 -30.13 1.53 -32.83
CA LYS A 19 -30.39 0.18 -32.30
C LYS A 19 -29.57 -0.94 -32.97
N THR A 20 -28.42 -0.64 -33.58
CA THR A 20 -27.84 -1.54 -34.60
C THR A 20 -26.32 -1.75 -34.59
N LEU A 21 -25.55 -1.26 -33.61
CA LEU A 21 -24.10 -1.52 -33.57
C LEU A 21 -23.60 -2.06 -32.23
N ASP A 22 -22.71 -3.03 -32.40
CA ASP A 22 -22.17 -4.02 -31.48
C ASP A 22 -20.62 -3.86 -31.63
N PRO A 23 -19.76 -3.48 -30.64
CA PRO A 23 -18.34 -2.95 -30.86
C PRO A 23 -16.92 -3.59 -30.36
N GLU A 24 -16.13 -4.51 -31.00
CA GLU A 24 -15.19 -5.53 -30.35
C GLU A 24 -13.78 -5.16 -29.80
N LYS A 25 -12.74 -5.00 -30.65
CA LYS A 25 -11.40 -5.70 -30.55
C LYS A 25 -10.39 -5.31 -29.42
N ASP A 26 -9.04 -5.16 -29.54
CA ASP A 26 -8.05 -5.23 -28.39
C ASP A 26 -6.71 -4.35 -28.30
N ARG A 27 -6.68 -3.13 -27.69
CA ARG A 27 -5.63 -2.51 -26.73
C ARG A 27 -4.28 -1.71 -26.99
N TYR A 28 -3.97 -0.72 -26.08
CA TYR A 28 -2.76 -0.48 -25.15
C TYR A 28 -1.52 0.50 -25.41
N ALA A 29 -0.95 1.17 -24.34
CA ALA A 29 0.44 1.05 -23.70
C ALA A 29 1.71 2.05 -23.79
N TYR A 30 2.25 2.49 -22.59
CA TYR A 30 3.65 2.46 -21.95
C TYR A 30 4.95 3.39 -22.14
N ASN A 31 5.66 3.73 -21.00
CA ASN A 31 7.17 3.67 -20.60
C ASN A 31 8.20 4.87 -20.27
N TYR A 32 9.37 4.58 -19.58
CA TYR A 32 10.26 5.41 -18.64
C TYR A 32 11.85 5.48 -18.85
N HIS A 33 12.70 6.28 -18.10
CA HIS A 33 14.24 6.28 -18.08
C HIS A 33 15.08 6.78 -16.80
N LYS A 34 16.46 6.87 -16.82
CA LYS A 34 17.50 6.78 -15.70
C LYS A 34 18.55 7.95 -15.45
N ILE A 35 19.40 7.90 -14.37
CA ILE A 35 20.63 8.74 -14.04
C ILE A 35 21.90 7.89 -13.61
N THR A 36 23.13 8.47 -13.48
CA THR A 36 24.48 7.79 -13.49
C THR A 36 25.54 8.19 -12.43
N ALA A 37 26.75 7.57 -12.48
CA ALA A 37 27.69 7.32 -11.37
C ALA A 37 28.83 8.34 -11.09
N ALA A 38 28.64 9.64 -11.34
CA ALA A 38 29.71 10.64 -11.12
C ALA A 38 29.78 11.20 -9.67
N GLU A 39 28.73 11.02 -8.88
CA GLU A 39 28.50 11.78 -7.63
C GLU A 39 29.15 11.17 -6.38
N VAL A 40 29.63 9.93 -6.47
CA VAL A 40 30.10 9.13 -5.31
C VAL A 40 31.56 9.43 -4.93
N ALA A 41 32.40 9.89 -5.87
CA ALA A 41 33.85 9.91 -5.71
C ALA A 41 34.45 11.09 -4.90
N ALA A 42 33.62 12.02 -4.39
CA ALA A 42 34.10 13.31 -3.88
C ALA A 42 34.37 13.37 -2.35
N LYS A 43 33.99 12.35 -1.56
CA LYS A 43 33.85 12.50 -0.09
C LYS A 43 34.89 11.79 0.77
N GLU A 44 35.71 10.89 0.22
CA GLU A 44 36.56 9.98 1.03
C GLU A 44 37.98 10.51 1.37
N ALA A 45 38.40 11.66 0.82
CA ALA A 45 39.81 12.09 0.90
C ALA A 45 40.22 12.87 2.16
N ALA A 46 39.30 13.20 3.08
CA ALA A 46 39.53 14.19 4.14
C ALA A 46 40.05 13.63 5.49
N ASP A 47 39.67 12.41 5.88
CA ASP A 47 39.77 11.98 7.29
C ASP A 47 41.09 11.27 7.68
N VAL A 48 41.90 10.83 6.71
CA VAL A 48 43.06 9.96 6.95
C VAL A 48 44.24 10.68 7.63
N ALA A 49 44.31 12.02 7.58
CA ALA A 49 45.48 12.78 8.01
C ALA A 49 45.61 13.00 9.55
N ARG A 50 44.59 12.65 10.36
CA ARG A 50 44.52 13.08 11.77
C ARG A 50 45.13 12.11 12.80
N ILE A 51 45.43 10.86 12.43
CA ILE A 51 45.83 9.79 13.38
C ILE A 51 47.33 9.45 13.25
N ALA A 52 48.20 10.40 13.62
CA ALA A 52 49.65 10.16 13.69
C ALA A 52 50.39 11.12 14.65
N ARG A 53 50.29 10.88 15.97
CA ARG A 53 51.35 11.24 16.94
C ARG A 53 51.15 10.63 18.34
N ASN A 54 52.29 10.23 18.92
CA ASN A 54 52.55 9.82 20.32
C ASN A 54 52.21 8.38 20.73
N LYS A 55 53.22 7.72 21.33
CA LYS A 55 53.26 6.34 21.86
C LYS A 55 54.27 6.31 23.03
N ALA A 56 54.25 5.24 23.83
CA ALA A 56 54.95 5.04 25.12
C ALA A 56 54.22 5.68 26.33
N SER A 57 54.23 5.09 27.54
CA SER A 57 54.93 3.90 28.07
C SER A 57 54.03 3.10 29.04
N ALA A 58 54.44 1.88 29.40
CA ALA A 58 53.65 0.95 30.20
C ALA A 58 53.84 1.10 31.72
N GLU A 59 52.79 0.81 32.51
CA GLU A 59 52.90 0.26 33.87
C GLU A 59 51.60 -0.46 34.30
N ARG A 60 51.72 -1.50 35.14
CA ARG A 60 50.57 -2.24 35.70
C ARG A 60 49.98 -1.45 36.86
N ILE A 61 48.66 -1.25 36.88
CA ILE A 61 47.95 -0.74 38.06
C ILE A 61 46.74 -1.64 38.35
N SER A 62 46.75 -2.26 39.54
CA SER A 62 45.57 -2.88 40.16
C SER A 62 44.68 -1.80 40.77
N ILE A 63 43.36 -1.89 40.62
CA ILE A 63 42.41 -0.93 41.20
C ILE A 63 41.37 -1.67 42.04
N THR A 64 41.34 -1.36 43.34
CA THR A 64 40.23 -1.67 44.26
C THR A 64 39.10 -0.64 44.11
N PRO A 65 37.84 -1.02 44.39
CA PRO A 65 36.68 -0.24 43.95
C PRO A 65 36.36 0.95 44.86
N GLU A 66 36.11 2.11 44.24
CA GLU A 66 35.21 3.12 44.79
C GLU A 66 33.92 3.08 43.97
N ALA A 67 32.84 2.58 44.58
CA ALA A 67 31.53 2.55 43.94
C ALA A 67 30.92 3.94 43.92
N ALA A 68 30.45 4.41 42.76
CA ALA A 68 29.49 5.49 42.71
C ALA A 68 28.19 4.99 43.35
N ASP A 69 27.75 5.63 44.45
CA ASP A 69 26.49 5.27 45.10
C ASP A 69 25.31 5.70 44.22
N LEU A 70 24.53 4.72 43.77
CA LEU A 70 23.35 4.89 42.91
C LEU A 70 22.08 5.20 43.74
N SER A 71 22.21 5.55 45.02
CA SER A 71 21.09 5.79 45.93
C SER A 71 20.17 6.94 45.50
N ASP A 72 20.69 8.01 44.92
CA ASP A 72 19.90 9.19 44.51
C ASP A 72 19.03 8.97 43.25
N VAL A 73 19.34 7.97 42.41
CA VAL A 73 18.53 7.66 41.21
C VAL A 73 17.22 6.93 41.57
N LYS A 74 17.06 6.49 42.82
CA LYS A 74 15.95 5.61 43.26
C LYS A 74 14.57 6.27 43.33
N GLN A 75 14.47 7.60 43.40
CA GLN A 75 13.23 8.27 43.81
C GLN A 75 12.28 8.71 42.68
N GLN A 76 12.60 8.45 41.40
CA GLN A 76 11.79 8.92 40.25
C GLN A 76 11.56 7.86 39.15
N LEU A 77 11.65 6.57 39.47
CA LEU A 77 11.49 5.49 38.49
C LEU A 77 10.05 4.96 38.48
N VAL A 78 9.37 5.09 37.34
CA VAL A 78 8.05 4.50 37.02
C VAL A 78 8.21 3.33 36.03
N PRO A 79 7.25 2.40 35.92
CA PRO A 79 7.33 1.31 34.93
C PRO A 79 7.51 1.84 33.50
N GLY A 80 8.48 1.32 32.75
CA GLY A 80 8.78 1.77 31.39
C GLY A 80 10.04 1.13 30.81
N SER A 81 10.33 1.41 29.53
CA SER A 81 11.55 0.96 28.86
C SER A 81 12.69 1.95 29.12
N TYR A 82 13.82 1.44 29.61
CA TYR A 82 14.99 2.25 29.95
C TYR A 82 16.10 2.11 28.93
N ARG A 83 16.80 3.21 28.63
CA ARG A 83 18.05 3.23 27.89
C ARG A 83 19.16 3.79 28.77
N ALA A 84 20.30 3.10 28.83
CA ALA A 84 21.53 3.63 29.40
C ALA A 84 22.71 3.27 28.49
N ASP A 85 23.40 4.30 28.01
CA ASP A 85 24.54 4.19 27.11
C ASP A 85 25.84 3.97 27.92
N ILE A 86 26.25 2.71 28.10
CA ILE A 86 27.52 2.40 28.80
C ILE A 86 28.66 2.35 27.78
N THR A 87 29.74 3.09 27.99
CA THR A 87 30.93 3.09 27.11
C THR A 87 32.16 2.59 27.84
N LEU A 88 32.86 1.58 27.28
CA LEU A 88 34.16 1.17 27.78
C LEU A 88 35.23 2.22 27.46
N SER A 89 35.87 2.77 28.49
CA SER A 89 36.97 3.75 28.37
C SER A 89 38.28 3.14 27.84
N ARG A 90 38.42 1.81 27.91
CA ARG A 90 39.58 1.04 27.45
C ARG A 90 39.11 -0.15 26.60
N PRO A 91 39.87 -0.55 25.57
CA PRO A 91 39.55 -1.72 24.77
C PRO A 91 39.73 -3.01 25.58
N VAL A 92 38.98 -4.06 25.21
CA VAL A 92 39.13 -5.39 25.83
C VAL A 92 40.48 -6.01 25.46
N GLU A 93 41.20 -6.55 26.44
CA GLU A 93 42.58 -7.06 26.24
C GLU A 93 42.67 -8.57 25.94
N GLU A 94 41.60 -9.32 26.19
CA GLU A 94 41.49 -10.79 25.98
C GLU A 94 40.27 -11.16 25.13
N ASP A 95 40.39 -12.21 24.32
CA ASP A 95 39.33 -12.70 23.43
C ASP A 95 38.36 -13.63 24.15
N GLY A 96 37.05 -13.49 23.88
CA GLY A 96 36.02 -14.46 24.29
C GLY A 96 35.35 -14.18 25.64
N LEU A 97 35.61 -13.03 26.26
CA LEU A 97 34.92 -12.61 27.49
C LEU A 97 33.44 -12.32 27.21
N MET A 98 32.54 -12.99 27.94
CA MET A 98 31.10 -12.75 27.84
C MET A 98 30.66 -11.76 28.93
N TRP A 99 30.37 -10.53 28.51
CA TRP A 99 29.83 -9.48 29.35
C TRP A 99 28.35 -9.72 29.60
N LEU A 100 27.96 -9.66 30.87
CA LEU A 100 26.59 -9.83 31.36
C LEU A 100 26.13 -8.52 31.97
N ILE A 101 25.00 -8.00 31.52
CA ILE A 101 24.28 -6.94 32.23
C ILE A 101 23.18 -7.63 33.01
N CYS A 102 23.18 -7.48 34.33
CA CYS A 102 22.29 -8.20 35.24
C CYS A 102 21.49 -7.22 36.10
N CYS A 103 20.26 -7.58 36.49
CA CYS A 103 19.51 -6.91 37.55
C CYS A 103 19.28 -7.93 38.67
N GLY A 104 19.86 -7.69 39.85
CA GLY A 104 20.04 -8.76 40.82
C GLY A 104 20.83 -9.92 40.20
N ASP A 105 20.27 -11.13 40.22
CA ASP A 105 20.83 -12.33 39.55
C ASP A 105 20.23 -12.61 38.16
N THR A 106 19.24 -11.85 37.73
CA THR A 106 18.64 -11.96 36.40
C THR A 106 19.54 -11.33 35.35
N VAL A 107 19.97 -12.09 34.34
CA VAL A 107 20.77 -11.57 33.22
C VAL A 107 19.86 -10.89 32.20
N LEU A 108 19.93 -9.56 32.11
CA LEU A 108 19.21 -8.73 31.15
C LEU A 108 19.81 -8.82 29.73
N GLN A 109 21.14 -8.82 29.61
CA GLN A 109 21.84 -8.84 28.32
C GLN A 109 23.14 -9.64 28.40
N ARG A 110 23.55 -10.25 27.28
CA ARG A 110 24.85 -10.94 27.14
C ARG A 110 25.56 -10.45 25.88
N ARG A 111 26.84 -10.10 25.94
CA ARG A 111 27.64 -9.73 24.77
C ARG A 111 29.01 -10.39 24.84
N ILE A 112 29.38 -11.14 23.81
CA ILE A 112 30.75 -11.63 23.65
C ILE A 112 31.57 -10.45 23.12
N LEU A 113 32.70 -10.17 23.77
CA LEU A 113 33.67 -9.19 23.29
C LEU A 113 34.96 -9.88 22.82
N THR A 114 35.57 -9.24 21.83
CA THR A 114 36.83 -9.62 21.21
C THR A 114 37.90 -8.57 21.51
N ARG A 115 39.16 -8.96 21.38
CA ARG A 115 40.29 -8.14 21.75
C ARG A 115 40.39 -6.90 20.86
N GLY A 116 40.37 -5.72 21.50
CA GLY A 116 40.34 -4.42 20.83
C GLY A 116 38.97 -3.74 20.85
N ASP A 117 37.90 -4.45 21.23
CA ASP A 117 36.54 -3.90 21.20
C ASP A 117 36.37 -2.69 22.12
N LYS A 118 35.79 -1.62 21.57
CA LYS A 118 35.19 -0.51 22.31
C LYS A 118 33.67 -0.70 22.30
N ALA A 119 33.15 -1.36 23.33
CA ALA A 119 31.72 -1.61 23.42
C ALA A 119 30.97 -0.36 23.91
N LYS A 120 29.95 0.03 23.13
CA LYS A 120 28.78 0.76 23.63
C LYS A 120 27.69 -0.28 23.94
N PHE A 121 27.16 -0.27 25.16
CA PHE A 121 26.02 -1.10 25.54
C PHE A 121 24.76 -0.26 25.60
N VAL A 122 23.66 -0.84 25.14
CA VAL A 122 22.29 -0.38 25.32
C VAL A 122 21.52 -1.59 25.84
N PHE A 123 21.02 -1.49 27.07
CA PHE A 123 20.23 -2.53 27.71
C PHE A 123 18.86 -1.98 28.10
N PHE A 124 17.87 -2.86 28.16
CA PHE A 124 16.51 -2.56 28.57
C PHE A 124 16.23 -3.20 29.92
N ARG A 125 15.65 -2.43 30.84
CA ARG A 125 15.08 -2.97 32.08
C ARG A 125 13.59 -3.16 31.86
N LEU A 126 13.12 -4.40 31.94
CA LEU A 126 11.69 -4.74 31.85
C LEU A 126 10.97 -4.34 33.16
N PRO A 127 9.66 -4.01 33.11
CA PRO A 127 8.87 -3.60 34.29
C PRO A 127 8.89 -4.60 35.45
N GLU A 128 9.04 -5.89 35.15
CA GLU A 128 8.97 -7.00 36.10
C GLU A 128 10.28 -7.25 36.87
N VAL A 129 11.40 -6.64 36.47
CA VAL A 129 12.72 -6.96 37.03
C VAL A 129 13.16 -5.90 38.03
N ASP A 130 12.99 -6.20 39.32
CA ASP A 130 13.36 -5.30 40.42
C ASP A 130 14.75 -5.55 41.01
N GLY A 131 15.49 -4.48 41.28
CA GLY A 131 16.86 -4.53 41.78
C GLY A 131 17.85 -3.55 41.12
N PRO A 132 19.12 -3.53 41.58
CA PRO A 132 20.18 -2.74 40.97
C PRO A 132 20.72 -3.42 39.70
N VAL A 133 20.92 -2.62 38.65
CA VAL A 133 21.63 -3.08 37.46
C VAL A 133 23.13 -3.14 37.74
N THR A 134 23.76 -4.26 37.41
CA THR A 134 25.18 -4.57 37.63
C THR A 134 25.78 -5.11 36.34
N MET A 135 27.08 -4.89 36.13
CA MET A 135 27.83 -5.51 35.04
C MET A 135 28.75 -6.59 35.62
N ARG A 136 28.61 -7.81 35.09
CA ARG A 136 29.47 -8.94 35.39
C ARG A 136 30.19 -9.37 34.11
N VAL A 137 31.35 -9.98 34.21
CA VAL A 137 31.99 -10.68 33.09
C VAL A 137 32.14 -12.13 33.46
N GLN A 138 31.69 -12.98 32.54
CA GLN A 138 31.91 -14.41 32.57
C GLN A 138 33.09 -14.72 31.63
N ASP A 139 34.10 -15.39 32.17
CA ASP A 139 35.28 -15.79 31.40
C ASP A 139 35.06 -17.14 30.66
N ALA A 140 36.09 -17.61 29.96
CA ALA A 140 36.05 -18.88 29.24
C ALA A 140 36.00 -20.13 30.13
N THR A 141 36.08 -19.98 31.46
CA THR A 141 35.92 -21.05 32.46
C THR A 141 34.52 -21.04 33.12
N GLU A 142 33.63 -20.18 32.64
CA GLU A 142 32.30 -19.88 33.20
C GLU A 142 32.32 -19.16 34.56
N GLU A 143 33.49 -18.82 35.11
CA GLU A 143 33.57 -18.04 36.35
C GLU A 143 33.15 -16.58 36.10
N THR A 144 32.37 -16.02 37.03
CA THR A 144 31.69 -14.72 36.85
C THR A 144 32.18 -13.70 37.86
N TYR A 145 32.78 -12.63 37.37
CA TYR A 145 33.38 -11.56 38.18
C TYR A 145 32.58 -10.25 38.04
N ASN A 146 32.38 -9.53 39.14
CA ASN A 146 31.86 -8.16 39.10
C ASN A 146 32.93 -7.21 38.56
N ILE A 147 32.60 -6.38 37.58
CA ILE A 147 33.55 -5.38 37.06
C ILE A 147 33.26 -4.01 37.66
N ALA A 148 34.27 -3.44 38.31
CA ALA A 148 34.34 -2.01 38.57
C ALA A 148 34.72 -1.29 37.27
N THR A 149 33.85 -0.41 36.76
CA THR A 149 34.15 0.38 35.56
C THR A 149 34.84 1.69 35.98
N ASP A 150 35.91 2.08 35.28
CA ASP A 150 36.65 3.33 35.56
C ASP A 150 35.77 4.58 35.49
N LYS A 151 34.65 4.52 34.72
CA LYS A 151 33.72 5.63 34.56
C LYS A 151 32.38 5.17 33.95
N VAL A 152 31.32 5.08 34.77
CA VAL A 152 29.95 5.09 34.24
C VAL A 152 29.58 6.55 33.94
N LEU A 153 29.83 6.99 32.70
CA LEU A 153 29.20 8.21 32.19
C LEU A 153 27.74 7.86 31.86
N LEU A 154 26.84 8.11 32.81
CA LEU A 154 25.43 8.36 32.51
C LEU A 154 25.36 9.71 31.76
N SER A 155 25.75 9.70 30.47
CA SER A 155 25.69 10.86 29.59
C SER A 155 24.24 11.12 29.21
N GLU A 156 23.53 11.76 30.14
CA GLU A 156 22.08 11.97 30.12
C GLU A 156 21.31 10.63 30.12
N VAL A 157 20.56 10.36 31.20
CA VAL A 157 19.44 9.42 31.09
C VAL A 157 18.38 10.14 30.29
N ASP A 158 18.54 10.08 28.97
CA ASP A 158 17.57 10.57 28.02
C ASP A 158 16.34 9.67 28.15
N PHE A 159 15.30 10.17 28.83
CA PHE A 159 14.03 9.48 29.07
C PHE A 159 13.20 9.42 27.78
N GLN A 160 13.82 8.90 26.72
CA GLN A 160 13.14 8.45 25.53
C GLN A 160 12.68 7.03 25.79
N ASP A 161 11.42 6.92 26.20
CA ASP A 161 10.64 5.76 25.79
C ASP A 161 10.70 5.72 24.26
N ILE A 162 11.44 4.74 23.73
CA ILE A 162 11.71 4.63 22.29
C ILE A 162 10.41 4.31 21.53
N ASN A 163 9.37 3.82 22.24
CA ASN A 163 8.03 3.69 21.70
C ASN A 163 7.29 5.04 21.62
N ALA A 164 7.54 5.98 22.53
CA ALA A 164 6.85 7.27 22.61
C ALA A 164 7.22 8.28 21.50
N ARG A 165 8.10 7.91 20.56
CA ARG A 165 8.32 8.69 19.33
C ARG A 165 7.23 8.49 18.28
N PHE A 166 6.53 7.36 18.31
CA PHE A 166 5.44 7.06 17.37
C PHE A 166 4.11 6.97 18.10
N ASN A 167 3.17 7.85 17.72
CA ASN A 167 1.82 7.83 18.24
C ASN A 167 0.93 7.04 17.27
N PHE A 168 0.43 5.90 17.72
CA PHE A 168 -0.59 5.15 17.00
C PHE A 168 -1.87 5.99 16.87
N THR A 169 -2.48 5.99 15.69
CA THR A 169 -3.76 6.63 15.43
C THR A 169 -4.62 5.75 14.52
N ASP A 170 -5.91 6.05 14.45
CA ASP A 170 -6.86 5.31 13.61
C ASP A 170 -6.45 5.22 12.13
N GLU A 171 -5.66 6.17 11.64
CA GLU A 171 -5.16 6.24 10.26
C GLU A 171 -3.76 5.65 10.06
N THR A 172 -3.01 5.33 11.12
CA THR A 172 -1.62 4.85 11.00
C THR A 172 -1.56 3.45 10.41
N VAL A 173 -0.65 3.24 9.46
CA VAL A 173 -0.37 1.96 8.84
C VAL A 173 0.94 1.41 9.41
N VAL A 174 0.87 0.27 10.10
CA VAL A 174 1.99 -0.31 10.85
C VAL A 174 2.26 -1.74 10.40
N ALA A 175 3.51 -2.07 10.09
CA ALA A 175 3.92 -3.46 9.85
C ALA A 175 4.49 -4.11 11.12
N CYS A 176 3.93 -5.24 11.54
CA CYS A 176 4.36 -5.98 12.73
C CYS A 176 5.06 -7.29 12.32
N ILE A 177 6.31 -7.47 12.77
CA ILE A 177 7.17 -8.60 12.44
C ILE A 177 7.70 -9.24 13.73
N ALA A 178 7.78 -10.57 13.78
CA ALA A 178 8.53 -11.29 14.80
C ALA A 178 9.67 -12.10 14.18
N SER A 179 10.82 -12.12 14.83
CA SER A 179 12.03 -12.77 14.32
C SER A 179 12.89 -13.36 15.45
N TYR A 180 13.95 -14.08 15.09
CA TYR A 180 14.97 -14.63 15.98
C TYR A 180 16.37 -14.63 15.29
N PRO A 181 17.50 -14.74 16.01
CA PRO A 181 18.83 -14.43 15.49
C PRO A 181 19.27 -15.12 14.19
N ALA A 182 18.82 -16.35 13.91
CA ALA A 182 19.21 -17.05 12.69
C ALA A 182 18.56 -16.49 11.41
N ARG A 183 17.57 -15.60 11.55
CA ARG A 183 16.87 -14.92 10.45
C ARG A 183 17.25 -13.43 10.32
N ARG A 184 18.28 -12.96 11.03
CA ARG A 184 18.73 -11.54 11.05
C ARG A 184 18.83 -10.87 9.68
N GLU A 185 19.35 -11.57 8.68
CA GLU A 185 19.46 -11.07 7.30
C GLU A 185 18.14 -11.11 6.53
N LEU A 186 17.29 -12.13 6.76
CA LEU A 186 15.96 -12.21 6.15
C LEU A 186 15.07 -11.07 6.68
N LEU A 187 15.10 -10.85 8.00
CA LEU A 187 14.43 -9.75 8.69
C LEU A 187 14.82 -8.39 8.11
N HIS A 188 16.11 -8.16 7.85
CA HIS A 188 16.60 -6.93 7.23
C HIS A 188 15.97 -6.71 5.85
N GLN A 189 15.94 -7.75 5.01
CA GLN A 189 15.33 -7.68 3.68
C GLN A 189 13.79 -7.49 3.73
N ALA A 190 13.11 -8.15 4.67
CA ALA A 190 11.67 -8.00 4.88
C ALA A 190 11.32 -6.56 5.31
N ILE A 191 12.03 -6.01 6.30
CA ILE A 191 11.88 -4.61 6.74
C ILE A 191 12.15 -3.65 5.58
N ALA A 192 13.24 -3.83 4.84
CA ALA A 192 13.58 -2.97 3.70
C ALA A 192 12.48 -2.95 2.61
N SER A 193 11.72 -4.03 2.45
CA SER A 193 10.58 -4.07 1.53
C SER A 193 9.32 -3.35 2.04
N LEU A 194 9.22 -3.06 3.35
CA LEU A 194 8.05 -2.50 4.01
C LEU A 194 8.24 -1.05 4.49
N ILE A 195 9.41 -0.69 5.01
CA ILE A 195 9.71 0.53 5.78
C ILE A 195 9.33 1.87 5.09
N HIS A 196 9.24 1.87 3.76
CA HIS A 196 8.91 3.06 2.95
C HIS A 196 7.43 3.14 2.54
N GLN A 197 6.64 2.07 2.70
CA GLN A 197 5.22 2.02 2.34
C GLN A 197 4.29 1.96 3.56
N VAL A 198 4.84 2.00 4.77
CA VAL A 198 4.11 2.08 6.04
C VAL A 198 4.54 3.32 6.82
N ASP A 199 3.70 3.77 7.75
CA ASP A 199 4.06 4.87 8.65
C ASP A 199 5.16 4.42 9.62
N HIS A 200 5.05 3.19 10.13
CA HIS A 200 5.95 2.62 11.14
C HIS A 200 6.12 1.12 11.04
N VAL A 201 7.24 0.59 11.55
CA VAL A 201 7.49 -0.85 11.67
C VAL A 201 7.68 -1.23 13.15
N CYS A 202 7.04 -2.31 13.58
CA CYS A 202 7.17 -2.87 14.92
C CYS A 202 7.83 -4.26 14.87
N VAL A 203 8.94 -4.46 15.58
CA VAL A 203 9.74 -5.69 15.50
C VAL A 203 9.91 -6.38 16.85
N TYR A 204 9.42 -7.62 16.98
CA TYR A 204 9.64 -8.46 18.16
C TYR A 204 10.85 -9.39 17.96
N LEU A 205 11.92 -9.14 18.70
CA LEU A 205 13.22 -9.80 18.60
C LEU A 205 13.34 -10.91 19.66
N ASN A 206 12.91 -12.13 19.33
CA ASN A 206 12.98 -13.30 20.21
C ASN A 206 14.41 -13.83 20.34
N ALA A 207 14.85 -14.16 21.55
CA ALA A 207 16.17 -14.69 21.89
C ALA A 207 17.37 -13.89 21.33
N TYR A 208 17.18 -12.60 20.99
CA TYR A 208 18.28 -11.72 20.60
C TYR A 208 19.10 -11.31 21.84
N ARG A 209 20.42 -11.26 21.68
CA ARG A 209 21.38 -10.82 22.71
C ARG A 209 21.81 -9.36 22.52
N ASP A 210 21.69 -8.89 21.29
CA ASP A 210 22.06 -7.58 20.78
C ASP A 210 20.99 -7.15 19.76
N VAL A 211 20.74 -5.85 19.65
CA VAL A 211 19.87 -5.29 18.61
C VAL A 211 20.69 -5.10 17.34
N PRO A 212 20.23 -5.52 16.15
CA PRO A 212 20.91 -5.24 14.89
C PRO A 212 21.06 -3.74 14.62
N ASP A 213 22.20 -3.32 14.07
CA ASP A 213 22.49 -1.90 13.83
C ASP A 213 21.44 -1.24 12.94
N TYR A 214 20.98 -1.90 11.87
CA TYR A 214 19.90 -1.38 11.01
C TYR A 214 18.56 -1.14 11.75
N ILE A 215 18.29 -1.88 12.84
CA ILE A 215 17.11 -1.65 13.70
C ILE A 215 17.33 -0.41 14.57
N LEU A 216 18.57 -0.20 15.06
CA LEU A 216 18.93 1.00 15.81
C LEU A 216 18.88 2.26 14.94
N ASP A 217 19.30 2.16 13.68
CA ASP A 217 19.28 3.27 12.71
C ASP A 217 17.84 3.70 12.40
N TRP A 218 16.96 2.78 11.97
CA TRP A 218 15.55 3.10 11.72
C TRP A 218 14.79 3.57 12.97
N ALA A 219 15.16 3.08 14.16
CA ALA A 219 14.59 3.57 15.42
C ALA A 219 15.08 4.99 15.77
N ALA A 220 16.34 5.33 15.46
CA ALA A 220 16.87 6.69 15.63
C ALA A 220 16.17 7.69 14.69
N GLU A 221 15.77 7.25 13.50
CA GLU A 221 14.94 8.01 12.55
C GLU A 221 13.45 8.07 12.95
N GLY A 222 13.02 7.31 13.96
CA GLY A 222 11.62 7.25 14.40
C GLY A 222 10.69 6.49 13.45
N LYS A 223 11.25 5.64 12.57
CA LYS A 223 10.53 4.81 11.59
C LYS A 223 10.27 3.38 12.05
N LEU A 224 10.87 2.97 13.17
CA LEU A 224 10.78 1.62 13.68
C LEU A 224 10.80 1.58 15.22
N SER A 225 9.91 0.79 15.83
CA SER A 225 9.96 0.40 17.25
C SER A 225 10.26 -1.09 17.37
N TYR A 226 10.88 -1.51 18.47
CA TYR A 226 11.22 -2.91 18.68
C TYR A 226 11.18 -3.32 20.15
N ILE A 227 10.97 -4.61 20.38
CA ILE A 227 11.06 -5.26 21.70
C ILE A 227 12.11 -6.34 21.61
N VAL A 228 13.02 -6.39 22.59
CA VAL A 228 14.00 -7.47 22.73
C VAL A 228 13.54 -8.40 23.83
N SER A 229 13.39 -9.69 23.51
CA SER A 229 13.27 -10.75 24.51
C SER A 229 14.53 -11.60 24.49
N SER A 230 15.09 -11.85 25.66
CA SER A 230 16.19 -12.82 25.83
C SER A 230 15.70 -14.27 25.76
N GLU A 231 14.38 -14.48 25.81
CA GLU A 231 13.71 -15.77 25.65
C GLU A 231 13.10 -15.93 24.25
N ASN A 232 12.74 -17.17 23.89
CA ASN A 232 12.02 -17.51 22.66
C ASN A 232 10.57 -17.94 22.96
N SER A 233 9.94 -17.31 23.95
CA SER A 233 8.65 -17.72 24.52
C SER A 233 7.49 -17.42 23.58
N LEU A 234 7.42 -16.20 23.01
CA LEU A 234 6.35 -15.83 22.07
C LEU A 234 6.57 -16.33 20.63
N ARG A 235 7.83 -16.55 20.22
CA ARG A 235 8.20 -16.93 18.84
C ARG A 235 7.50 -16.00 17.82
N ALA A 236 6.77 -16.56 16.86
CA ALA A 236 6.05 -15.80 15.84
C ALA A 236 4.82 -15.04 16.39
N ALA A 237 4.28 -15.40 17.57
CA ALA A 237 3.19 -14.64 18.20
C ALA A 237 3.61 -13.22 18.61
N GLY A 238 4.92 -12.94 18.73
CA GLY A 238 5.43 -11.59 19.04
C GLY A 238 4.95 -10.51 18.05
N LYS A 239 4.50 -10.88 16.84
CA LYS A 239 3.92 -9.94 15.87
C LYS A 239 2.56 -9.37 16.31
N PHE A 240 1.87 -10.04 17.23
CA PHE A 240 0.58 -9.61 17.76
C PHE A 240 0.69 -8.56 18.87
N TYR A 241 1.91 -8.26 19.36
CA TYR A 241 2.11 -7.47 20.59
C TYR A 241 1.48 -6.08 20.55
N TRP A 242 1.41 -5.44 19.38
CA TRP A 242 0.89 -4.07 19.20
C TRP A 242 -0.57 -4.01 18.74
N LEU A 243 -1.29 -5.14 18.71
CA LEU A 243 -2.67 -5.20 18.21
C LEU A 243 -3.70 -4.57 19.18
N ASP A 244 -3.29 -4.14 20.36
CA ASP A 244 -4.10 -3.35 21.30
C ASP A 244 -4.13 -1.84 20.96
N GLN A 245 -3.27 -1.39 20.03
CA GLN A 245 -3.19 0.00 19.57
C GLN A 245 -4.20 0.31 18.44
N PRO A 246 -4.58 1.58 18.23
CA PRO A 246 -5.42 1.96 17.09
C PRO A 246 -4.64 1.97 15.76
N GLY A 247 -5.31 1.64 14.66
CA GLY A 247 -4.79 1.79 13.29
C GLY A 247 -4.90 0.54 12.42
N TYR A 248 -4.19 0.55 11.29
CA TYR A 248 -4.06 -0.57 10.37
C TYR A 248 -2.79 -1.38 10.69
N PHE A 249 -2.94 -2.69 10.89
CA PHE A 249 -1.84 -3.59 11.20
C PHE A 249 -1.61 -4.57 10.06
N LEU A 250 -0.37 -4.60 9.55
CA LEU A 250 0.11 -5.55 8.56
C LEU A 250 0.97 -6.60 9.27
N LEU A 251 0.41 -7.78 9.50
CA LEU A 251 1.12 -8.89 10.14
C LEU A 251 1.98 -9.61 9.10
N CYS A 252 3.30 -9.55 9.33
CA CYS A 252 4.31 -9.94 8.37
C CYS A 252 5.22 -11.06 8.94
N ASP A 253 5.80 -11.88 8.06
CA ASP A 253 6.86 -12.83 8.39
C ASP A 253 8.23 -12.25 8.00
N ASP A 254 9.27 -12.66 8.72
CA ASP A 254 10.64 -12.18 8.51
C ASP A 254 11.37 -12.87 7.33
N ASP A 255 10.71 -13.79 6.61
CA ASP A 255 11.24 -14.49 5.43
C ASP A 255 10.41 -14.25 4.14
N ILE A 256 9.70 -13.12 4.07
CA ILE A 256 8.87 -12.71 2.93
C ILE A 256 9.31 -11.34 2.40
N LEU A 257 9.26 -11.17 1.07
CA LEU A 257 9.49 -9.90 0.38
C LEU A 257 8.16 -9.35 -0.13
N TYR A 258 7.82 -8.14 0.31
CA TYR A 258 6.56 -7.47 0.00
C TYR A 258 6.73 -6.50 -1.19
N PRO A 259 5.78 -6.44 -2.12
CA PRO A 259 5.80 -5.50 -3.25
C PRO A 259 5.50 -4.08 -2.77
N ALA A 260 5.91 -3.07 -3.53
CA ALA A 260 5.89 -1.66 -3.11
C ALA A 260 4.49 -1.05 -2.89
N ASP A 261 3.44 -1.72 -3.38
CA ASP A 261 2.02 -1.37 -3.20
C ASP A 261 1.35 -2.13 -2.05
N TYR A 262 2.00 -3.11 -1.44
CA TYR A 262 1.41 -4.05 -0.48
C TYR A 262 0.56 -3.36 0.59
N ALA A 263 1.10 -2.34 1.25
CA ALA A 263 0.39 -1.59 2.30
C ALA A 263 -0.86 -0.89 1.78
N LEU A 264 -0.78 -0.26 0.60
CA LEU A 264 -1.92 0.37 -0.05
C LEU A 264 -2.99 -0.66 -0.45
N THR A 265 -2.59 -1.83 -0.95
CA THR A 265 -3.50 -2.95 -1.28
C THR A 265 -4.24 -3.43 -0.06
N MET A 266 -3.50 -3.84 0.96
CA MET A 266 -4.06 -4.38 2.19
C MET A 266 -5.02 -3.38 2.84
N ARG A 267 -4.61 -2.11 2.96
CA ARG A 267 -5.48 -1.02 3.44
C ARG A 267 -6.75 -0.85 2.60
N THR A 268 -6.64 -0.82 1.28
CA THR A 268 -7.78 -0.55 0.40
C THR A 268 -8.84 -1.66 0.47
N HIS A 269 -8.43 -2.93 0.62
CA HIS A 269 -9.39 -4.00 0.90
C HIS A 269 -10.04 -3.87 2.28
N ILE A 270 -9.28 -3.50 3.32
CA ILE A 270 -9.81 -3.30 4.68
C ILE A 270 -10.86 -2.18 4.69
N ASP A 271 -10.57 -1.04 4.04
CA ASP A 271 -11.49 0.08 3.89
C ASP A 271 -12.71 -0.30 3.04
N GLY A 272 -12.52 -1.01 1.93
CA GLY A 272 -13.61 -1.54 1.10
C GLY A 272 -14.50 -2.58 1.78
N LEU A 273 -14.01 -3.20 2.87
CA LEU A 273 -14.75 -4.13 3.72
C LEU A 273 -15.22 -3.48 5.05
N GLY A 274 -15.19 -2.14 5.13
CA GLY A 274 -15.72 -1.37 6.25
C GLY A 274 -14.95 -1.54 7.56
N ARG A 275 -13.63 -1.75 7.49
CA ARG A 275 -12.66 -1.89 8.60
C ARG A 275 -12.89 -3.02 9.61
N ARG A 276 -14.09 -3.60 9.67
CA ARG A 276 -14.48 -4.69 10.58
C ARG A 276 -14.20 -6.10 10.03
N SER A 277 -13.24 -6.22 9.12
CA SER A 277 -12.85 -7.46 8.45
C SER A 277 -11.33 -7.57 8.40
N VAL A 278 -10.83 -8.80 8.41
CA VAL A 278 -9.41 -9.12 8.25
C VAL A 278 -9.16 -9.64 6.84
N VAL A 279 -8.08 -9.18 6.22
CA VAL A 279 -7.65 -9.56 4.86
C VAL A 279 -6.33 -10.32 4.91
N GLY A 280 -6.06 -11.17 3.91
CA GLY A 280 -4.79 -11.89 3.83
C GLY A 280 -4.60 -12.66 2.54
N LEU A 281 -3.41 -13.24 2.36
CA LEU A 281 -3.03 -13.90 1.10
C LEU A 281 -3.01 -15.44 1.21
N MET A 282 -2.49 -15.99 2.31
CA MET A 282 -2.62 -17.42 2.53
C MET A 282 -4.01 -17.70 3.09
N GLY A 283 -4.81 -18.51 2.41
CA GLY A 283 -6.17 -18.88 2.83
C GLY A 283 -6.35 -20.39 2.98
N VAL A 284 -7.14 -20.83 3.95
CA VAL A 284 -7.55 -22.24 4.12
C VAL A 284 -9.06 -22.33 4.31
N LEU A 285 -9.67 -23.24 3.54
CA LEU A 285 -11.05 -23.64 3.72
C LEU A 285 -11.12 -24.95 4.49
N PHE A 286 -12.10 -25.06 5.39
CA PHE A 286 -12.43 -26.25 6.15
C PHE A 286 -13.81 -26.79 5.77
N LYS A 287 -13.96 -28.11 5.82
CA LYS A 287 -15.25 -28.81 5.81
C LYS A 287 -15.30 -29.85 6.92
N LYS A 288 -16.50 -30.35 7.23
CA LYS A 288 -16.63 -31.59 8.00
C LYS A 288 -16.50 -32.79 7.06
N ASN A 289 -15.74 -33.80 7.48
CA ASN A 289 -15.78 -35.12 6.84
C ASN A 289 -16.97 -35.96 7.35
N GLU A 290 -17.18 -37.14 6.77
CA GLU A 290 -18.24 -38.10 7.14
C GLU A 290 -18.26 -38.49 8.63
N LYS A 291 -17.13 -38.31 9.34
CA LYS A 291 -16.96 -38.63 10.77
C LYS A 291 -17.08 -37.39 11.66
N GLY A 292 -17.48 -36.25 11.09
CA GLY A 292 -17.71 -34.98 11.81
C GLY A 292 -16.46 -34.15 12.11
N TYR A 293 -15.25 -34.61 11.73
CA TYR A 293 -14.01 -33.86 11.98
C TYR A 293 -13.82 -32.73 10.96
N THR A 294 -13.33 -31.59 11.44
CA THR A 294 -12.79 -30.51 10.62
C THR A 294 -11.60 -31.02 9.80
N VAL A 295 -11.71 -30.96 8.47
CA VAL A 295 -10.63 -31.28 7.54
C VAL A 295 -10.43 -30.12 6.57
N ARG A 296 -9.20 -29.93 6.08
CA ARG A 296 -8.91 -29.00 4.99
C ARG A 296 -9.70 -29.42 3.75
N ASP A 297 -10.40 -28.46 3.16
CA ASP A 297 -11.08 -28.59 1.87
C ASP A 297 -10.33 -27.84 0.75
N GLY A 298 -9.83 -26.64 1.07
CA GLY A 298 -9.14 -25.76 0.13
C GLY A 298 -7.88 -25.13 0.72
N TYR A 299 -6.98 -24.70 -0.16
CA TYR A 299 -5.77 -23.96 0.20
C TYR A 299 -5.37 -23.00 -0.91
N THR A 300 -5.02 -21.78 -0.52
CA THR A 300 -4.31 -20.82 -1.37
C THR A 300 -3.00 -20.46 -0.70
N ALA A 301 -1.88 -20.64 -1.41
CA ALA A 301 -0.58 -20.18 -0.95
C ALA A 301 -0.45 -18.66 -1.15
N PHE A 302 0.30 -17.98 -0.27
CA PHE A 302 0.42 -16.52 -0.32
C PHE A 302 0.97 -15.98 -1.64
N ASN A 303 1.91 -16.69 -2.24
CA ASN A 303 2.55 -16.36 -3.51
C ASN A 303 1.81 -16.93 -4.75
N ALA A 304 0.75 -17.73 -4.56
CA ALA A 304 -0.09 -18.17 -5.66
C ALA A 304 -1.00 -17.03 -6.12
N ALA A 305 -1.43 -17.07 -7.39
CA ALA A 305 -2.54 -16.27 -7.85
C ALA A 305 -3.80 -16.62 -7.04
N HIS A 306 -4.65 -15.61 -6.85
CA HIS A 306 -6.02 -15.79 -6.40
C HIS A 306 -6.87 -14.84 -7.22
N ASP A 307 -7.77 -15.37 -8.03
CA ASP A 307 -8.41 -14.56 -9.07
C ASP A 307 -9.47 -13.61 -8.49
N GLU A 308 -10.03 -13.94 -7.32
CA GLU A 308 -11.14 -13.22 -6.69
C GLU A 308 -10.95 -13.11 -5.17
N THR A 309 -11.43 -12.01 -4.58
CA THR A 309 -11.44 -11.83 -3.11
C THR A 309 -12.59 -12.63 -2.50
N ARG A 310 -12.26 -13.64 -1.70
CA ARG A 310 -13.22 -14.65 -1.18
C ARG A 310 -13.14 -14.82 0.32
N ARG A 311 -14.27 -15.12 0.96
CA ARG A 311 -14.30 -15.54 2.36
C ARG A 311 -13.43 -16.78 2.56
N THR A 312 -12.74 -16.84 3.69
CA THR A 312 -11.98 -18.02 4.09
C THR A 312 -12.19 -18.34 5.58
N HIS A 313 -11.80 -19.54 6.03
CA HIS A 313 -11.93 -19.94 7.44
C HIS A 313 -10.68 -19.65 8.27
N LEU A 314 -9.52 -19.59 7.61
CA LEU A 314 -8.23 -19.28 8.24
C LEU A 314 -7.36 -18.50 7.25
N LEU A 315 -6.67 -17.48 7.78
CA LEU A 315 -5.68 -16.69 7.06
C LEU A 315 -4.29 -16.90 7.68
N GLY A 316 -3.25 -16.80 6.84
CA GLY A 316 -1.86 -16.90 7.30
C GLY A 316 -1.35 -15.58 7.86
N THR A 317 -0.95 -15.60 9.12
CA THR A 317 -0.54 -14.43 9.93
C THR A 317 0.80 -13.81 9.52
N GLY A 318 1.49 -14.38 8.52
CA GLY A 318 2.65 -13.78 7.85
C GLY A 318 2.31 -12.87 6.66
N VAL A 319 1.05 -12.86 6.22
CA VAL A 319 0.57 -12.14 5.03
C VAL A 319 -0.88 -11.69 5.24
N MET A 320 -1.12 -11.10 6.41
CA MET A 320 -2.45 -10.72 6.91
C MET A 320 -2.45 -9.22 7.21
N ALA A 321 -3.58 -8.56 7.06
CA ALA A 321 -3.78 -7.22 7.58
C ALA A 321 -5.20 -6.97 8.06
N LEU A 322 -5.36 -5.98 8.93
CA LEU A 322 -6.60 -5.62 9.58
C LEU A 322 -6.57 -4.15 10.03
N HIS A 323 -7.72 -3.61 10.40
CA HIS A 323 -7.81 -2.38 11.19
C HIS A 323 -8.23 -2.73 12.64
N SER A 324 -7.89 -1.90 13.61
CA SER A 324 -8.24 -2.09 15.03
C SER A 324 -9.74 -2.28 15.26
N ASP A 325 -10.61 -1.74 14.41
CA ASP A 325 -12.06 -1.97 14.43
C ASP A 325 -12.45 -3.46 14.30
N ALA A 326 -11.63 -4.28 13.65
CA ALA A 326 -11.84 -5.72 13.54
C ALA A 326 -11.47 -6.48 14.84
N LEU A 327 -10.77 -5.83 15.78
CA LEU A 327 -10.26 -6.43 17.01
C LEU A 327 -11.09 -6.10 18.27
N GLU A 328 -12.11 -5.23 18.17
CA GLU A 328 -12.92 -4.73 19.30
C GLU A 328 -13.43 -5.84 20.25
N GLN A 329 -13.59 -7.06 19.76
CA GLN A 329 -14.08 -8.22 20.52
C GLN A 329 -13.09 -9.39 20.62
N MET A 330 -11.87 -9.27 20.08
CA MET A 330 -10.88 -10.37 20.04
C MET A 330 -9.96 -10.37 21.27
N ASP A 331 -9.72 -11.56 21.83
CA ASP A 331 -8.75 -11.75 22.91
C ASP A 331 -7.30 -11.77 22.37
N ILE A 332 -6.59 -10.64 22.47
CA ILE A 332 -5.19 -10.51 22.03
C ILE A 332 -4.22 -11.29 22.94
N ASP A 333 -4.52 -11.40 24.24
CA ASP A 333 -3.72 -12.20 25.18
C ASP A 333 -3.78 -13.70 24.82
N LEU A 334 -4.93 -14.18 24.34
CA LEU A 334 -5.07 -15.53 23.78
C LEU A 334 -4.16 -15.74 22.57
N LEU A 335 -4.06 -14.76 21.65
CA LEU A 335 -3.15 -14.85 20.49
C LEU A 335 -1.68 -14.91 20.94
N LEU A 336 -1.30 -14.09 21.92
CA LEU A 336 0.05 -14.06 22.49
C LEU A 336 0.39 -15.35 23.27
N SER A 337 -0.59 -15.97 23.93
CA SER A 337 -0.43 -17.24 24.68
C SER A 337 -0.13 -18.46 23.80
N ARG A 338 -0.18 -18.31 22.46
CA ARG A 338 -0.18 -19.38 21.46
C ARG A 338 0.99 -19.25 20.48
N PRO A 339 2.24 -19.52 20.90
CA PRO A 339 3.46 -19.19 20.16
C PRO A 339 3.79 -20.10 18.96
N ILE A 340 2.90 -21.01 18.56
CA ILE A 340 3.17 -22.01 17.49
C ILE A 340 2.01 -22.10 16.50
N ASP A 341 0.78 -22.06 17.02
CA ASP A 341 -0.50 -22.23 16.33
C ASP A 341 -1.14 -20.88 15.99
N ASN A 342 -0.33 -19.91 15.51
CA ASN A 342 -0.74 -18.51 15.27
C ASN A 342 -1.90 -18.38 14.28
N ASP A 343 -1.81 -19.06 13.14
CA ASP A 343 -2.86 -19.01 12.12
C ASP A 343 -4.16 -19.65 12.63
N GLU A 344 -4.04 -20.77 13.35
CA GLU A 344 -5.20 -21.50 13.87
C GLU A 344 -5.86 -20.81 15.07
N VAL A 345 -5.11 -20.18 15.98
CA VAL A 345 -5.69 -19.41 17.10
C VAL A 345 -6.40 -18.16 16.57
N PHE A 346 -5.79 -17.44 15.63
CA PHE A 346 -6.40 -16.25 15.03
C PHE A 346 -7.70 -16.61 14.32
N ALA A 347 -7.71 -17.70 13.55
CA ALA A 347 -8.90 -18.21 12.88
C ALA A 347 -10.03 -18.61 13.85
N VAL A 348 -9.70 -19.30 14.94
CA VAL A 348 -10.67 -19.69 15.98
C VAL A 348 -11.25 -18.47 16.69
N GLU A 349 -10.42 -17.48 17.01
CA GLU A 349 -10.85 -16.29 17.73
C GLU A 349 -11.69 -15.36 16.83
N ALA A 350 -11.24 -15.08 15.60
CA ALA A 350 -12.04 -14.35 14.62
C ALA A 350 -13.42 -15.00 14.40
N GLN A 351 -13.48 -16.34 14.35
CA GLN A 351 -14.73 -17.10 14.23
C GLN A 351 -15.64 -17.00 15.46
N ARG A 352 -15.10 -16.84 16.68
CA ARG A 352 -15.87 -16.61 17.90
C ARG A 352 -16.44 -15.20 17.96
N CYS A 353 -15.65 -14.22 17.58
CA CYS A 353 -16.00 -12.80 17.57
C CYS A 353 -16.86 -12.39 16.35
N GLY A 354 -17.09 -13.33 15.41
CA GLY A 354 -17.86 -13.08 14.19
C GLY A 354 -17.12 -12.27 13.12
N VAL A 355 -15.80 -12.08 13.28
CA VAL A 355 -14.94 -11.26 12.41
C VAL A 355 -14.73 -11.97 11.06
N PRO A 356 -15.10 -11.35 9.93
CA PRO A 356 -14.84 -11.89 8.60
C PRO A 356 -13.35 -12.01 8.25
N LEU A 357 -12.95 -13.19 7.76
CA LEU A 357 -11.65 -13.41 7.13
C LEU A 357 -11.81 -13.47 5.60
N TRP A 358 -11.01 -12.69 4.87
CA TRP A 358 -11.01 -12.59 3.42
C TRP A 358 -9.64 -12.88 2.82
N ASN A 359 -9.57 -13.86 1.93
CA ASN A 359 -8.41 -14.12 1.08
C ASN A 359 -8.52 -13.23 -0.15
N ILE A 360 -7.60 -12.28 -0.35
CA ILE A 360 -7.76 -11.23 -1.37
C ILE A 360 -7.22 -11.63 -2.75
N ALA A 361 -7.83 -11.08 -3.80
CA ALA A 361 -7.41 -11.24 -5.19
C ALA A 361 -6.01 -10.68 -5.43
N ARG A 362 -5.20 -11.38 -6.25
CA ARG A 362 -3.82 -10.99 -6.61
C ARG A 362 -3.25 -11.83 -7.75
N ALA A 363 -2.26 -11.27 -8.45
CA ALA A 363 -1.42 -12.02 -9.38
C ALA A 363 -0.46 -12.99 -8.66
N ALA A 364 -0.08 -14.07 -9.35
CA ALA A 364 0.95 -14.99 -8.86
C ALA A 364 2.31 -14.26 -8.70
N GLY A 365 2.98 -14.50 -7.58
CA GLY A 365 4.27 -13.89 -7.27
C GLY A 365 4.24 -12.39 -6.98
N TRP A 366 3.06 -11.81 -6.70
CA TRP A 366 2.95 -10.42 -6.20
C TRP A 366 3.71 -10.27 -4.88
N VAL A 367 3.41 -11.10 -3.88
CA VAL A 367 4.27 -11.33 -2.70
C VAL A 367 5.17 -12.55 -2.94
N LYS A 368 6.45 -12.45 -2.54
CA LYS A 368 7.48 -13.45 -2.85
C LYS A 368 8.11 -14.03 -1.58
N PRO A 369 8.35 -15.36 -1.51
CA PRO A 369 9.20 -15.92 -0.47
C PRO A 369 10.63 -15.39 -0.63
N ASN A 370 11.33 -15.17 0.48
CA ASN A 370 12.75 -14.90 0.45
C ASN A 370 13.51 -16.19 0.09
N LEU A 371 14.25 -16.18 -1.03
CA LEU A 371 14.96 -17.35 -1.54
C LEU A 371 16.21 -17.71 -0.72
N ASP A 372 16.69 -16.82 0.15
CA ASP A 372 17.76 -17.12 1.11
C ASP A 372 17.27 -17.99 2.29
N MET A 373 15.96 -18.24 2.41
CA MET A 373 15.39 -19.10 3.44
C MET A 373 15.70 -20.59 3.17
N ARG A 374 16.60 -21.17 3.98
CA ARG A 374 17.09 -22.56 3.84
C ARG A 374 16.44 -23.58 4.79
N TYR A 375 15.80 -23.10 5.85
CA TYR A 375 15.15 -23.93 6.88
C TYR A 375 13.92 -23.20 7.41
N GLY A 376 12.74 -23.81 7.29
CA GLY A 376 11.47 -23.23 7.70
C GLY A 376 10.74 -24.05 8.77
N ILE A 377 9.55 -23.56 9.12
CA ILE A 377 8.66 -24.22 10.10
C ILE A 377 8.18 -25.59 9.57
N ARG A 378 8.14 -25.82 8.25
CA ARG A 378 7.73 -27.11 7.66
C ARG A 378 8.71 -28.22 8.02
N GLU A 379 10.00 -27.95 7.98
CA GLU A 379 11.06 -28.86 8.42
C GLU A 379 10.97 -29.13 9.93
N GLU A 380 10.68 -28.11 10.75
CA GLU A 380 10.47 -28.26 12.21
C GLU A 380 9.21 -29.09 12.55
N VAL A 381 8.12 -28.93 11.79
CA VAL A 381 6.86 -29.66 11.98
C VAL A 381 6.98 -31.12 11.54
N ALA A 382 7.73 -31.41 10.48
CA ALA A 382 8.03 -32.78 10.06
C ALA A 382 8.77 -33.60 11.14
N LEU A 383 9.48 -32.92 12.05
CA LEU A 383 10.26 -33.53 13.14
C LEU A 383 9.45 -33.73 14.44
N ASN A 384 8.21 -33.24 14.56
CA ASN A 384 7.45 -33.32 15.82
C ASN A 384 5.96 -33.74 15.63
N PRO A 385 5.67 -35.06 15.63
CA PRO A 385 4.32 -35.59 15.35
C PRO A 385 3.23 -35.18 16.35
N LEU A 386 3.59 -34.79 17.57
CA LEU A 386 2.62 -34.43 18.62
C LEU A 386 1.87 -33.12 18.29
N LYS A 387 2.52 -32.18 17.59
CA LYS A 387 1.95 -30.86 17.22
C LYS A 387 0.62 -30.95 16.46
N ASN A 388 0.39 -32.01 15.71
CA ASN A 388 -0.87 -32.21 14.98
C ASN A 388 -2.09 -32.35 15.92
N LYS A 389 -1.91 -32.94 17.11
CA LYS A 389 -3.03 -33.24 18.01
C LYS A 389 -3.63 -31.98 18.63
N ASP A 390 -2.78 -31.08 19.12
CA ASP A 390 -3.22 -29.86 19.79
C ASP A 390 -3.84 -28.87 18.82
N ARG A 391 -3.28 -28.77 17.60
CA ARG A 391 -3.92 -28.03 16.49
C ARG A 391 -5.31 -28.58 16.14
N ILE A 392 -5.44 -29.91 16.01
CA ILE A 392 -6.74 -30.54 15.73
C ILE A 392 -7.73 -30.24 16.87
N ALA A 393 -7.29 -30.27 18.14
CA ALA A 393 -8.12 -29.90 19.28
C ALA A 393 -8.57 -28.42 19.22
N LEU A 394 -7.67 -27.50 18.89
CA LEU A 394 -7.98 -26.07 18.72
C LEU A 394 -9.01 -25.83 17.60
N LEU A 395 -8.77 -26.35 16.39
CA LEU A 395 -9.69 -26.24 15.25
C LEU A 395 -11.02 -27.00 15.46
N SER A 396 -11.07 -27.95 16.40
CA SER A 396 -12.30 -28.64 16.82
C SER A 396 -13.02 -27.95 17.98
N SER A 397 -12.43 -26.91 18.59
CA SER A 397 -13.10 -26.09 19.61
C SER A 397 -14.17 -25.17 19.01
N VAL A 398 -14.09 -24.89 17.70
CA VAL A 398 -15.17 -24.32 16.90
C VAL A 398 -16.16 -25.44 16.55
N PRO A 399 -17.40 -25.43 17.08
CA PRO A 399 -18.31 -26.57 16.94
C PRO A 399 -18.77 -26.81 15.49
N VAL A 400 -18.92 -25.72 14.73
CA VAL A 400 -19.28 -25.71 13.31
C VAL A 400 -18.53 -24.54 12.68
N TRP A 401 -17.63 -24.84 11.74
CA TRP A 401 -17.12 -23.84 10.81
C TRP A 401 -18.26 -23.48 9.85
N PRO A 402 -18.59 -22.19 9.65
CA PRO A 402 -19.73 -21.78 8.84
C PRO A 402 -19.54 -22.20 7.39
N GLU A 403 -20.63 -22.51 6.72
CA GLU A 403 -20.63 -22.53 5.25
C GLU A 403 -20.41 -21.08 4.80
N LEU A 404 -19.37 -20.86 4.01
CA LEU A 404 -19.00 -19.53 3.53
C LEU A 404 -19.71 -19.27 2.20
N ASP A 405 -20.24 -18.07 2.04
CA ASP A 405 -20.83 -17.64 0.77
C ASP A 405 -19.79 -17.79 -0.35
N PRO A 406 -20.06 -18.57 -1.41
CA PRO A 406 -19.14 -18.70 -2.54
C PRO A 406 -19.09 -17.44 -3.42
N ALA A 407 -19.93 -16.43 -3.19
CA ALA A 407 -19.87 -15.15 -3.89
C ALA A 407 -18.60 -14.36 -3.50
N PRO A 408 -17.78 -13.92 -4.48
CA PRO A 408 -16.67 -13.01 -4.20
C PRO A 408 -17.17 -11.61 -3.84
N VAL A 409 -16.40 -10.88 -3.03
CA VAL A 409 -16.60 -9.43 -2.86
C VAL A 409 -15.61 -8.69 -3.73
N THR A 410 -16.15 -7.84 -4.58
CA THR A 410 -15.42 -7.14 -5.63
C THR A 410 -14.77 -5.89 -5.05
N ALA A 411 -13.60 -6.05 -4.45
CA ALA A 411 -12.78 -4.96 -3.92
C ALA A 411 -11.36 -5.02 -4.52
N PHE A 412 -11.05 -4.01 -5.33
CA PHE A 412 -9.75 -3.35 -5.61
C PHE A 412 -8.44 -4.15 -5.80
N ILE A 413 -7.61 -3.75 -6.78
CA ILE A 413 -6.27 -4.31 -7.05
C ILE A 413 -5.28 -3.16 -7.35
N PRO A 414 -4.19 -2.96 -6.56
CA PRO A 414 -3.12 -2.01 -6.89
C PRO A 414 -1.97 -2.57 -7.76
N ASN A 415 -0.90 -1.77 -7.91
CA ASN A 415 0.13 -1.80 -8.98
C ASN A 415 -0.33 -1.35 -10.37
N ALA A 416 -1.34 -0.48 -10.45
CA ALA A 416 -1.67 0.24 -11.67
C ALA A 416 -2.13 1.67 -11.31
N THR A 417 -1.65 2.68 -12.04
CA THR A 417 -2.30 3.99 -12.08
C THR A 417 -3.76 3.84 -12.53
N ALA A 418 -4.63 4.82 -12.26
CA ALA A 418 -6.01 4.75 -12.74
C ALA A 418 -6.08 4.55 -14.27
N LEU A 419 -5.15 5.14 -15.03
CA LEU A 419 -5.01 4.92 -16.47
C LEU A 419 -4.51 3.51 -16.82
N GLU A 420 -3.45 3.00 -16.19
CA GLU A 420 -2.99 1.62 -16.41
C GLU A 420 -4.05 0.59 -16.01
N ALA A 421 -4.84 0.86 -14.96
CA ALA A 421 -5.92 0.01 -14.50
C ALA A 421 -7.12 0.07 -15.46
N PHE A 422 -7.40 1.25 -16.02
CA PHE A 422 -8.36 1.43 -17.10
C PHE A 422 -7.95 0.66 -18.35
N GLU A 423 -6.74 0.88 -18.88
CA GLU A 423 -6.21 0.13 -20.02
C GLU A 423 -6.22 -1.39 -19.72
N LYS A 424 -5.82 -1.77 -18.49
CA LYS A 424 -5.82 -3.15 -17.99
C LYS A 424 -7.23 -3.68 -17.70
N ALA A 425 -8.27 -2.85 -17.63
CA ALA A 425 -9.64 -3.32 -17.60
C ALA A 425 -10.21 -3.52 -19.00
N VAL A 426 -10.12 -2.47 -19.86
CA VAL A 426 -10.87 -2.36 -21.12
C VAL A 426 -10.70 -3.57 -22.03
N GLY A 427 -9.47 -4.02 -22.29
CA GLY A 427 -9.25 -5.20 -23.12
C GLY A 427 -9.12 -6.52 -22.40
N THR A 428 -9.32 -6.57 -21.09
CA THR A 428 -9.56 -7.86 -20.44
C THR A 428 -11.04 -8.18 -20.60
N LEU A 429 -11.90 -7.16 -20.49
CA LEU A 429 -13.28 -7.21 -20.95
C LEU A 429 -13.33 -7.51 -22.47
N ALA A 430 -12.56 -6.81 -23.32
CA ALA A 430 -12.60 -7.07 -24.77
C ALA A 430 -12.08 -8.45 -25.20
N LYS A 431 -10.96 -8.94 -24.63
CA LYS A 431 -10.48 -10.32 -24.84
C LYS A 431 -11.47 -11.40 -24.39
N ARG A 432 -12.43 -11.06 -23.52
CA ARG A 432 -13.48 -11.97 -23.03
C ARG A 432 -14.79 -11.82 -23.80
N SER A 433 -14.93 -10.80 -24.63
CA SER A 433 -16.12 -10.61 -25.42
C SER A 433 -16.07 -11.49 -26.68
N GLU A 434 -17.18 -12.16 -26.98
CA GLU A 434 -17.45 -12.73 -28.32
C GLU A 434 -18.21 -11.75 -29.19
N VAL A 435 -18.96 -10.86 -28.54
CA VAL A 435 -19.70 -9.81 -29.20
C VAL A 435 -18.95 -8.51 -29.07
N PRO A 436 -19.10 -7.65 -30.06
CA PRO A 436 -18.47 -6.38 -30.00
C PRO A 436 -19.01 -5.49 -28.75
N LEU A 437 -18.19 -4.65 -28.04
CA LEU A 437 -18.43 -3.80 -26.80
C LEU A 437 -18.31 -2.22 -26.90
N VAL A 438 -19.26 -1.43 -26.41
CA VAL A 438 -19.36 0.05 -26.63
C VAL A 438 -18.35 0.92 -25.86
N ALA A 439 -17.56 1.73 -26.58
CA ALA A 439 -16.86 2.90 -26.02
C ALA A 439 -17.62 4.23 -26.26
N LEU A 440 -17.64 5.09 -25.25
CA LEU A 440 -18.18 6.45 -25.29
C LEU A 440 -17.13 7.41 -24.71
N GLN A 441 -16.71 8.41 -25.47
CA GLN A 441 -15.81 9.46 -25.01
C GLN A 441 -16.49 10.82 -25.09
N ILE A 442 -16.44 11.56 -23.97
CA ILE A 442 -16.97 12.91 -23.85
C ILE A 442 -15.79 13.85 -23.60
N GLY A 443 -15.53 14.76 -24.55
CA GLY A 443 -14.28 15.52 -24.58
C GLY A 443 -13.19 14.70 -25.26
N ALA A 444 -13.29 14.58 -26.58
CA ALA A 444 -12.34 13.78 -27.37
C ALA A 444 -11.19 14.61 -27.99
N CYS A 445 -11.28 15.95 -27.95
CA CYS A 445 -10.26 16.86 -28.49
C CYS A 445 -9.91 16.52 -29.95
N ASP A 446 -8.62 16.48 -30.31
CA ASP A 446 -8.13 16.06 -31.63
C ASP A 446 -7.99 14.53 -31.78
N GLY A 447 -8.33 13.77 -30.73
CA GLY A 447 -8.17 12.33 -30.63
C GLY A 447 -6.72 11.84 -30.56
N SER A 448 -5.73 12.73 -30.46
CA SER A 448 -4.30 12.38 -30.57
C SER A 448 -3.49 12.81 -29.36
N GLN A 449 -3.71 14.01 -28.82
CA GLN A 449 -3.06 14.44 -27.58
C GLN A 449 -3.85 13.92 -26.39
N PHE A 450 -3.17 13.15 -25.53
CA PHE A 450 -3.71 12.61 -24.27
C PHE A 450 -4.95 11.70 -24.38
N ASP A 451 -5.45 11.41 -25.58
CA ASP A 451 -6.56 10.47 -25.81
C ASP A 451 -6.21 9.07 -25.24
N PRO A 452 -6.91 8.60 -24.19
CA PRO A 452 -6.65 7.29 -23.59
C PRO A 452 -7.27 6.15 -24.42
N LEU A 453 -8.20 6.46 -25.32
CA LEU A 453 -8.90 5.52 -26.18
C LEU A 453 -8.22 5.31 -27.53
N ILE A 454 -7.36 6.18 -28.07
CA ILE A 454 -6.80 5.95 -29.41
C ILE A 454 -5.93 4.69 -29.52
N GLY A 455 -5.00 4.51 -28.57
CA GLY A 455 -4.14 3.33 -28.49
C GLY A 455 -4.94 2.08 -28.15
N LEU A 456 -5.99 2.25 -27.36
CA LEU A 456 -7.03 1.23 -27.20
C LEU A 456 -7.63 0.94 -28.59
N VAL A 457 -8.46 1.82 -29.17
CA VAL A 457 -9.30 1.68 -30.39
C VAL A 457 -8.54 1.19 -31.64
N ARG A 458 -7.24 1.40 -31.79
CA ARG A 458 -6.55 0.87 -32.98
C ARG A 458 -6.27 -0.61 -32.96
N ALA A 459 -6.10 -1.19 -31.78
CA ALA A 459 -6.13 -2.64 -31.64
C ALA A 459 -7.59 -3.07 -31.31
N HIS A 460 -8.24 -2.30 -30.44
CA HIS A 460 -9.64 -1.82 -30.33
C HIS A 460 -10.62 -1.57 -31.46
N ASN A 461 -11.11 -2.57 -32.17
CA ASN A 461 -12.42 -2.43 -32.85
C ASN A 461 -13.63 -2.21 -31.88
N LEU A 462 -13.43 -1.83 -30.60
CA LEU A 462 -14.31 -0.88 -29.88
C LEU A 462 -14.89 0.08 -30.92
N HIS A 463 -16.20 0.06 -31.15
CA HIS A 463 -16.85 1.16 -31.88
C HIS A 463 -17.06 2.25 -30.85
N GLY A 464 -16.09 3.16 -30.84
CA GLY A 464 -16.14 4.39 -30.07
C GLY A 464 -17.20 5.33 -30.64
N THR A 465 -17.88 6.03 -29.76
CA THR A 465 -18.57 7.27 -30.10
C THR A 465 -17.92 8.43 -29.35
N PHE A 466 -17.45 9.41 -30.11
CA PHE A 466 -16.62 10.50 -29.62
C PHE A 466 -17.36 11.83 -29.75
N PHE A 467 -17.47 12.56 -28.65
CA PHE A 467 -18.07 13.88 -28.58
C PHE A 467 -16.98 14.94 -28.49
N GLU A 468 -16.92 15.82 -29.51
CA GLU A 468 -16.04 16.98 -29.52
C GLU A 468 -16.80 18.22 -30.02
N PRO A 469 -17.10 19.22 -29.17
CA PRO A 469 -17.86 20.40 -29.55
C PRO A 469 -17.12 21.40 -30.46
N VAL A 470 -15.80 21.53 -30.33
CA VAL A 470 -15.01 22.53 -31.06
C VAL A 470 -14.77 22.06 -32.48
N ARG A 471 -15.22 22.85 -33.47
CA ARG A 471 -15.31 22.37 -34.86
C ARG A 471 -13.98 21.97 -35.50
N HIS A 472 -12.89 22.67 -35.16
CA HIS A 472 -11.58 22.37 -35.73
C HIS A 472 -10.95 21.12 -35.09
N LEU A 473 -11.10 20.95 -33.76
CA LEU A 473 -10.73 19.72 -33.05
C LEU A 473 -11.53 18.51 -33.55
N PHE A 474 -12.86 18.65 -33.67
CA PHE A 474 -13.73 17.63 -34.27
C PHE A 474 -13.27 17.21 -35.68
N THR A 475 -12.81 18.17 -36.49
CA THR A 475 -12.29 17.90 -37.83
C THR A 475 -10.93 17.20 -37.79
N ALA A 476 -10.10 17.45 -36.78
CA ALA A 476 -8.84 16.75 -36.53
C ALA A 476 -9.11 15.31 -36.02
N LEU A 477 -9.99 15.14 -35.03
CA LEU A 477 -10.47 13.85 -34.51
C LEU A 477 -10.94 12.90 -35.63
N GLN A 478 -11.74 13.40 -36.57
CA GLN A 478 -12.17 12.62 -37.74
C GLN A 478 -11.03 12.21 -38.67
N GLN A 479 -9.93 12.99 -38.74
CA GLN A 479 -8.73 12.63 -39.51
C GLN A 479 -7.85 11.65 -38.74
N THR A 480 -7.71 11.86 -37.43
CA THR A 480 -6.97 10.98 -36.52
C THR A 480 -7.55 9.56 -36.57
N TYR A 481 -8.87 9.41 -36.50
CA TYR A 481 -9.56 8.12 -36.58
C TYR A 481 -10.02 7.74 -38.00
N ALA A 482 -9.44 8.32 -39.06
CA ALA A 482 -9.84 8.02 -40.45
C ALA A 482 -9.62 6.55 -40.86
N ASP A 483 -8.82 5.79 -40.09
CA ASP A 483 -8.60 4.35 -40.23
C ASP A 483 -9.68 3.49 -39.54
N GLN A 484 -10.61 4.08 -38.78
CA GLN A 484 -11.60 3.41 -37.94
C GLN A 484 -13.04 3.71 -38.41
N PRO A 485 -13.51 3.11 -39.53
CA PRO A 485 -14.76 3.47 -40.19
C PRO A 485 -16.03 3.12 -39.39
N ASP A 486 -15.93 2.26 -38.39
CA ASP A 486 -17.04 1.85 -37.53
C ASP A 486 -17.25 2.78 -36.32
N CYS A 487 -16.34 3.74 -36.10
CA CYS A 487 -16.47 4.76 -35.04
C CYS A 487 -17.42 5.91 -35.46
N VAL A 488 -18.12 6.47 -34.48
CA VAL A 488 -19.08 7.57 -34.66
C VAL A 488 -18.54 8.85 -34.04
N PHE A 489 -18.63 9.96 -34.76
CA PHE A 489 -18.13 11.26 -34.30
C PHE A 489 -19.29 12.26 -34.24
N VAL A 490 -19.47 12.92 -33.09
CA VAL A 490 -20.55 13.87 -32.82
C VAL A 490 -19.98 15.24 -32.46
N ASN A 491 -20.31 16.27 -33.25
CA ASN A 491 -19.89 17.64 -33.00
C ASN A 491 -20.83 18.36 -32.03
N MET A 492 -20.88 17.92 -30.78
CA MET A 492 -21.71 18.47 -29.70
C MET A 492 -21.02 18.31 -28.34
N ALA A 493 -21.28 19.21 -27.40
CA ALA A 493 -20.93 18.99 -25.99
C ALA A 493 -22.06 18.23 -25.27
N VAL A 494 -21.70 17.38 -24.31
CA VAL A 494 -22.67 16.73 -23.42
C VAL A 494 -22.81 17.57 -22.14
N THR A 495 -24.04 17.91 -21.77
CA THR A 495 -24.35 18.86 -20.67
C THR A 495 -25.61 18.41 -19.91
N GLU A 496 -26.22 19.26 -19.09
CA GLU A 496 -27.53 18.98 -18.49
C GLU A 496 -28.70 19.21 -19.47
N LYS A 497 -28.51 19.95 -20.57
CA LYS A 497 -29.58 20.40 -21.47
C LYS A 497 -29.21 20.34 -22.95
N THR A 498 -30.08 19.73 -23.74
CA THR A 498 -30.01 19.76 -25.21
C THR A 498 -30.32 21.17 -25.73
N GLY A 499 -29.54 21.67 -26.69
CA GLY A 499 -29.69 23.04 -27.22
C GLY A 499 -28.37 23.59 -27.77
N SER A 500 -27.97 24.76 -27.29
CA SER A 500 -26.71 25.40 -27.66
C SER A 500 -26.10 26.16 -26.48
N ALA A 501 -24.77 26.17 -26.39
CA ALA A 501 -24.00 26.88 -25.37
C ALA A 501 -22.87 27.71 -26.01
N GLU A 502 -22.21 28.53 -25.21
CA GLU A 502 -20.98 29.24 -25.57
C GLU A 502 -19.81 28.57 -24.86
N ILE A 503 -18.81 28.10 -25.63
CA ILE A 503 -17.59 27.48 -25.11
C ILE A 503 -16.44 28.48 -25.20
N ARG A 504 -15.61 28.53 -24.16
CA ARG A 504 -14.34 29.26 -24.15
C ARG A 504 -13.22 28.31 -24.54
N LEU A 505 -12.37 28.73 -25.47
CA LEU A 505 -11.22 27.97 -25.95
C LEU A 505 -10.07 28.90 -26.29
N VAL A 506 -8.87 28.36 -26.46
CA VAL A 506 -7.72 29.15 -26.91
C VAL A 506 -7.74 29.32 -28.43
N ASP A 507 -7.39 30.52 -28.91
CA ASP A 507 -7.31 30.85 -30.33
C ASP A 507 -6.33 29.91 -31.07
N PRO A 508 -6.79 29.04 -32.00
CA PRO A 508 -5.91 28.13 -32.70
C PRO A 508 -4.86 28.85 -33.56
N GLU A 509 -5.14 30.08 -34.01
CA GLU A 509 -4.16 30.91 -34.72
C GLU A 509 -3.07 31.44 -33.77
N ALA A 510 -3.35 31.61 -32.47
CA ALA A 510 -2.36 31.96 -31.46
C ALA A 510 -1.43 30.78 -31.13
N ILE A 511 -2.01 29.58 -31.04
CA ILE A 511 -1.25 28.34 -30.88
C ILE A 511 -0.34 28.13 -32.10
N ALA A 512 -0.88 28.25 -33.33
CA ALA A 512 -0.11 28.10 -34.56
C ALA A 512 1.03 29.13 -34.74
N ARG A 513 0.96 30.29 -34.08
CA ARG A 513 2.04 31.29 -34.03
C ARG A 513 3.06 31.05 -32.90
N GLY A 514 2.76 30.17 -31.95
CA GLY A 514 3.55 29.99 -30.73
C GLY A 514 3.38 31.14 -29.71
N ASP A 515 2.27 31.88 -29.77
CA ASP A 515 1.94 32.93 -28.78
C ASP A 515 1.60 32.34 -27.39
N VAL A 516 1.20 31.06 -27.36
CA VAL A 516 0.78 30.24 -26.22
C VAL A 516 1.28 28.80 -26.41
N PRO A 517 1.39 27.96 -25.36
CA PRO A 517 1.92 26.60 -25.48
C PRO A 517 1.02 25.66 -26.30
N ASP A 518 1.62 24.75 -27.08
CA ASP A 518 0.88 23.80 -27.94
C ASP A 518 -0.20 22.98 -27.19
N TRP A 519 0.06 22.60 -25.94
CA TRP A 519 -0.89 21.83 -25.12
C TRP A 519 -2.16 22.62 -24.77
N SER A 520 -2.17 23.96 -24.91
CA SER A 520 -3.36 24.77 -24.64
C SER A 520 -4.50 24.55 -25.64
N VAL A 521 -4.26 23.75 -26.68
CA VAL A 521 -5.24 23.34 -27.70
C VAL A 521 -6.43 22.56 -27.12
N GLY A 522 -6.23 21.82 -26.02
CA GLY A 522 -7.28 21.02 -25.38
C GLY A 522 -8.29 21.81 -24.53
N LEU A 523 -7.96 23.04 -24.13
CA LEU A 523 -8.60 23.78 -23.02
C LEU A 523 -10.04 24.32 -23.29
N GLY A 524 -10.84 23.64 -24.11
CA GLY A 524 -12.22 24.02 -24.41
C GLY A 524 -13.17 23.76 -23.24
N THR A 525 -13.60 24.79 -22.52
CA THR A 525 -14.48 24.64 -21.33
C THR A 525 -15.76 25.48 -21.38
N LEU A 526 -16.82 24.92 -20.78
CA LEU A 526 -18.12 25.56 -20.55
C LEU A 526 -18.25 26.19 -19.16
N LYS A 527 -17.26 26.00 -18.29
CA LYS A 527 -17.24 26.51 -16.92
C LYS A 527 -16.23 27.66 -16.77
N GLN A 528 -16.26 28.29 -15.60
CA GLN A 528 -15.21 29.18 -15.09
C GLN A 528 -14.42 28.42 -14.03
N ASP A 529 -13.16 28.80 -13.84
CA ASP A 529 -12.25 28.26 -12.82
C ASP A 529 -12.01 26.74 -12.96
N SER A 530 -12.32 26.18 -14.14
CA SER A 530 -12.35 24.76 -14.44
C SER A 530 -11.09 24.21 -15.09
N ASN A 531 -10.24 25.06 -15.67
CA ASN A 531 -9.00 24.63 -16.31
C ASN A 531 -7.93 25.76 -16.36
N ALA A 532 -6.86 25.53 -17.11
CA ALA A 532 -5.73 26.46 -17.22
C ALA A 532 -6.06 27.83 -17.85
N ILE A 533 -7.23 28.02 -18.49
CA ILE A 533 -7.68 29.35 -18.96
C ILE A 533 -7.88 30.30 -17.78
N ASP A 534 -8.47 29.81 -16.68
CA ASP A 534 -8.71 30.59 -15.46
C ASP A 534 -7.64 30.34 -14.38
N GLY A 535 -6.63 29.50 -14.68
CA GLY A 535 -5.48 29.25 -13.83
C GLY A 535 -5.57 28.03 -12.92
N ALA A 536 -6.53 27.13 -13.13
CA ALA A 536 -6.53 25.81 -12.51
C ALA A 536 -5.39 24.92 -13.08
N GLY A 537 -5.18 23.74 -12.49
CA GLY A 537 -4.16 22.78 -12.93
C GLY A 537 -2.70 23.10 -12.52
N GLY A 538 -2.45 24.24 -11.85
CA GLY A 538 -1.11 24.58 -11.34
C GLY A 538 -0.16 25.20 -12.37
N VAL A 539 -0.71 25.80 -13.43
CA VAL A 539 0.04 26.47 -14.49
C VAL A 539 0.63 27.81 -13.99
N ALA A 540 1.82 28.18 -14.47
CA ALA A 540 2.48 29.43 -14.10
C ALA A 540 1.64 30.66 -14.50
N LEU A 541 1.53 31.65 -13.60
CA LEU A 541 0.66 32.84 -13.78
C LEU A 541 0.90 33.61 -15.08
N GLU A 542 2.15 33.66 -15.55
CA GLU A 542 2.53 34.28 -16.82
C GLU A 542 1.98 33.54 -18.05
N THR A 543 1.94 32.21 -17.98
CA THR A 543 1.33 31.34 -19.00
C THR A 543 -0.19 31.42 -18.96
N VAL A 544 -0.81 31.45 -17.77
CA VAL A 544 -2.26 31.69 -17.60
C VAL A 544 -2.64 33.05 -18.21
N ALA A 545 -1.86 34.11 -17.93
CA ALA A 545 -2.10 35.43 -18.52
C ALA A 545 -1.95 35.47 -20.05
N ALA A 546 -1.04 34.67 -20.62
CA ALA A 546 -0.93 34.51 -22.07
C ALA A 546 -2.15 33.77 -22.66
N ILE A 547 -2.53 32.64 -22.07
CA ILE A 547 -3.71 31.84 -22.47
C ILE A 547 -4.99 32.67 -22.40
N ALA A 548 -5.25 33.36 -21.28
CA ALA A 548 -6.42 34.21 -21.08
C ALA A 548 -6.49 35.36 -22.11
N LYS A 549 -5.35 35.95 -22.49
CA LYS A 549 -5.27 36.99 -23.53
C LYS A 549 -5.62 36.46 -24.93
N HIS A 550 -5.41 35.17 -25.18
CA HIS A 550 -5.69 34.49 -26.44
C HIS A 550 -6.93 33.57 -26.37
N THR A 551 -7.78 33.75 -25.35
CA THR A 551 -9.06 33.02 -25.25
C THR A 551 -10.13 33.67 -26.12
N ILE A 552 -10.84 32.84 -26.88
CA ILE A 552 -11.99 33.20 -27.71
C ILE A 552 -13.24 32.42 -27.26
N THR A 553 -14.40 32.79 -27.81
CA THR A 553 -15.67 32.12 -27.53
C THR A 553 -16.32 31.67 -28.83
N GLU A 554 -16.72 30.40 -28.89
CA GLU A 554 -17.47 29.80 -30.00
C GLU A 554 -18.85 29.35 -29.53
N LYS A 555 -19.86 29.43 -30.40
CA LYS A 555 -21.19 28.88 -30.12
C LYS A 555 -21.26 27.44 -30.61
N ILE A 556 -21.61 26.52 -29.71
CA ILE A 556 -21.66 25.08 -29.95
C ILE A 556 -23.08 24.51 -29.75
N SER A 557 -23.35 23.36 -30.34
CA SER A 557 -24.54 22.55 -30.06
C SER A 557 -24.33 21.67 -28.82
N THR A 558 -25.38 21.44 -28.04
CA THR A 558 -25.35 20.61 -26.82
C THR A 558 -26.38 19.50 -26.83
N LEU A 559 -26.05 18.37 -26.21
CA LEU A 559 -26.93 17.24 -25.93
C LEU A 559 -27.00 17.04 -24.40
N SER A 560 -28.17 16.76 -23.83
CA SER A 560 -28.23 16.41 -22.41
C SER A 560 -27.71 15.00 -22.14
N PHE A 561 -27.02 14.78 -21.03
CA PHE A 561 -26.57 13.44 -20.61
C PHE A 561 -27.75 12.47 -20.45
N GLY A 562 -28.93 12.97 -20.06
CA GLY A 562 -30.17 12.19 -20.04
C GLY A 562 -30.64 11.73 -21.44
N ALA A 563 -30.52 12.58 -22.47
CA ALA A 563 -30.82 12.20 -23.85
C ALA A 563 -29.77 11.22 -24.42
N LEU A 564 -28.49 11.41 -24.06
CA LEU A 564 -27.41 10.47 -24.39
C LEU A 564 -27.64 9.08 -23.77
N ALA A 565 -28.03 9.02 -22.49
CA ALA A 565 -28.40 7.77 -21.82
C ALA A 565 -29.67 7.12 -22.41
N GLN A 566 -30.61 7.90 -22.95
CA GLN A 566 -31.75 7.37 -23.70
C GLN A 566 -31.37 6.82 -25.08
N TRP A 567 -30.38 7.43 -25.75
CA TRP A 567 -29.83 6.92 -27.02
C TRP A 567 -29.22 5.54 -26.80
N TYR A 568 -28.24 5.40 -25.89
CA TYR A 568 -27.58 4.10 -25.66
C TYR A 568 -28.50 3.09 -24.97
N GLY A 569 -29.32 3.55 -24.02
CA GLY A 569 -29.87 2.70 -22.98
C GLY A 569 -28.90 2.61 -21.80
N LYS A 570 -29.46 2.39 -20.60
CA LYS A 570 -28.76 2.53 -19.31
C LYS A 570 -27.49 1.68 -19.18
N ASP A 571 -27.55 0.42 -19.58
CA ASP A 571 -26.51 -0.59 -19.34
C ASP A 571 -25.75 -0.98 -20.63
N SER A 572 -25.91 -0.19 -21.70
CA SER A 572 -25.38 -0.50 -23.05
C SER A 572 -23.99 0.08 -23.34
N VAL A 573 -23.41 0.86 -22.42
CA VAL A 573 -22.05 1.40 -22.56
C VAL A 573 -21.10 0.50 -21.79
N ASP A 574 -20.05 0.00 -22.45
CA ASP A 574 -19.04 -0.84 -21.81
C ASP A 574 -17.92 -0.01 -21.20
N VAL A 575 -17.49 1.03 -21.92
CA VAL A 575 -16.38 1.90 -21.56
C VAL A 575 -16.83 3.36 -21.70
N LEU A 576 -16.77 4.11 -20.60
CA LEU A 576 -16.93 5.55 -20.62
C LEU A 576 -15.58 6.22 -20.32
N VAL A 577 -15.23 7.21 -21.13
CA VAL A 577 -14.17 8.18 -20.85
C VAL A 577 -14.78 9.56 -20.80
N THR A 578 -14.45 10.33 -19.76
CA THR A 578 -14.74 11.77 -19.72
C THR A 578 -13.46 12.54 -19.46
N ASP A 579 -13.23 13.54 -20.32
CA ASP A 579 -12.18 14.55 -20.19
C ASP A 579 -12.77 15.87 -20.71
N ALA A 580 -13.73 16.40 -19.96
CA ALA A 580 -14.58 17.50 -20.39
C ALA A 580 -14.20 18.83 -19.74
N GLU A 581 -12.91 19.01 -19.44
CA GLU A 581 -12.30 20.27 -18.98
C GLU A 581 -13.12 20.89 -17.82
N GLY A 582 -13.39 20.05 -16.81
CA GLY A 582 -14.11 20.37 -15.58
C GLY A 582 -15.62 20.06 -15.58
N TYR A 583 -16.18 19.43 -16.61
CA TYR A 583 -17.58 18.94 -16.61
C TYR A 583 -17.75 17.52 -16.00
N ASP A 584 -16.64 16.87 -15.70
CA ASP A 584 -16.51 15.44 -15.38
C ASP A 584 -17.26 15.01 -14.13
N ALA A 585 -17.19 15.83 -13.06
CA ALA A 585 -17.96 15.61 -11.84
C ALA A 585 -19.47 15.49 -12.10
N PHE A 586 -20.04 16.26 -13.03
CA PHE A 586 -21.45 16.16 -13.37
C PHE A 586 -21.79 14.80 -13.97
N PHE A 587 -20.96 14.25 -14.86
CA PHE A 587 -21.18 12.91 -15.42
C PHE A 587 -21.06 11.83 -14.35
N LEU A 588 -20.07 11.92 -13.47
CA LEU A 588 -19.90 11.00 -12.34
C LEU A 588 -21.10 11.04 -11.38
N GLU A 589 -21.69 12.21 -11.11
CA GLU A 589 -22.94 12.36 -10.34
C GLU A 589 -24.15 11.73 -11.04
N GLN A 590 -24.28 11.88 -12.37
CA GLN A 590 -25.34 11.22 -13.13
C GLN A 590 -25.18 9.69 -13.13
N ILE A 591 -23.95 9.17 -13.08
CA ILE A 591 -23.69 7.72 -12.99
C ILE A 591 -23.95 7.21 -11.56
N ALA A 592 -23.54 7.96 -10.54
CA ALA A 592 -23.82 7.64 -9.13
C ALA A 592 -25.32 7.70 -8.77
N THR A 593 -26.13 8.41 -9.56
CA THR A 593 -27.61 8.37 -9.49
C THR A 593 -28.24 7.34 -10.43
N GLY A 594 -27.43 6.65 -11.23
CA GLY A 594 -27.85 5.52 -12.08
C GLY A 594 -28.55 5.91 -13.38
N VAL A 595 -28.28 7.10 -13.93
CA VAL A 595 -28.77 7.54 -15.25
C VAL A 595 -28.18 6.66 -16.37
N MET A 596 -26.89 6.37 -16.28
CA MET A 596 -26.14 5.43 -17.12
C MET A 596 -25.29 4.54 -16.21
N ARG A 597 -24.96 3.32 -16.66
CA ARG A 597 -24.16 2.36 -15.90
C ARG A 597 -23.05 1.71 -16.75
N PRO A 598 -21.96 2.44 -17.06
CA PRO A 598 -20.84 1.88 -17.80
C PRO A 598 -20.19 0.71 -17.06
N LYS A 599 -19.65 -0.30 -17.77
CA LYS A 599 -18.90 -1.38 -17.11
C LYS A 599 -17.52 -0.92 -16.63
N ILE A 600 -16.92 0.03 -17.33
CA ILE A 600 -15.63 0.66 -17.05
C ILE A 600 -15.78 2.17 -17.26
N ILE A 601 -15.17 2.96 -16.37
CA ILE A 601 -15.13 4.42 -16.40
C ILE A 601 -13.68 4.87 -16.21
N LEU A 602 -13.24 5.83 -17.00
CA LEU A 602 -12.14 6.74 -16.70
C LEU A 602 -12.68 8.17 -16.76
N SER A 603 -12.30 9.02 -15.82
CA SER A 603 -12.78 10.38 -15.71
C SER A 603 -11.67 11.29 -15.21
N GLU A 604 -11.50 12.45 -15.84
CA GLU A 604 -10.60 13.48 -15.34
C GLU A 604 -11.14 14.04 -13.99
N ILE A 605 -10.22 14.24 -13.04
CA ILE A 605 -10.52 14.78 -11.70
C ILE A 605 -9.45 15.79 -11.23
N MET A 606 -8.50 16.18 -12.09
CA MET A 606 -7.31 16.96 -11.72
C MET A 606 -7.65 18.30 -11.04
N VAL A 607 -8.75 18.91 -11.48
CA VAL A 607 -9.25 20.22 -11.03
C VAL A 607 -10.32 20.14 -9.94
N LEU A 608 -10.68 18.93 -9.49
CA LEU A 608 -11.72 18.74 -8.48
C LEU A 608 -11.16 18.80 -7.06
N GLU A 609 -11.91 19.42 -6.16
CA GLU A 609 -11.59 19.45 -4.73
C GLU A 609 -11.65 18.04 -4.12
N LYS A 610 -10.72 17.75 -3.20
CA LYS A 610 -10.52 16.40 -2.64
C LYS A 610 -11.78 15.82 -1.99
N ASP A 611 -12.57 16.66 -1.33
CA ASP A 611 -13.81 16.24 -0.68
C ASP A 611 -14.87 15.85 -1.71
N HIS A 612 -14.99 16.60 -2.81
CA HIS A 612 -15.89 16.27 -3.92
C HIS A 612 -15.46 14.96 -4.61
N VAL A 613 -14.16 14.75 -4.86
CA VAL A 613 -13.62 13.47 -5.36
C VAL A 613 -13.98 12.31 -4.41
N THR A 614 -13.97 12.55 -3.10
CA THR A 614 -14.34 11.55 -2.09
C THR A 614 -15.83 11.23 -2.12
N GLU A 615 -16.71 12.23 -2.27
CA GLU A 615 -18.15 12.05 -2.46
C GLU A 615 -18.47 11.27 -3.73
N LEU A 616 -17.87 11.63 -4.87
CA LEU A 616 -18.02 10.95 -6.15
C LEU A 616 -17.58 9.49 -6.07
N ARG A 617 -16.39 9.23 -5.49
CA ARG A 617 -15.89 7.88 -5.22
C ARG A 617 -16.89 7.06 -4.40
N ASN A 618 -17.40 7.62 -3.31
CA ASN A 618 -18.34 6.91 -2.44
C ASN A 618 -19.69 6.66 -3.14
N GLY A 619 -20.18 7.59 -3.96
CA GLY A 619 -21.38 7.42 -4.77
C GLY A 619 -21.25 6.27 -5.79
N LEU A 620 -20.09 6.15 -6.44
CA LEU A 620 -19.78 5.06 -7.36
C LEU A 620 -19.60 3.72 -6.62
N ILE A 621 -18.92 3.69 -5.46
CA ILE A 621 -18.83 2.48 -4.61
C ILE A 621 -20.23 2.00 -4.20
N ASN A 622 -21.11 2.91 -3.81
CA ASN A 622 -22.52 2.58 -3.49
C ASN A 622 -23.32 2.03 -4.69
N CYS A 623 -22.89 2.31 -5.92
CA CYS A 623 -23.44 1.72 -7.15
C CYS A 623 -22.79 0.38 -7.56
N GLY A 624 -21.86 -0.14 -6.74
CA GLY A 624 -21.18 -1.42 -6.92
C GLY A 624 -19.88 -1.36 -7.71
N TYR A 625 -19.32 -0.17 -7.95
CA TYR A 625 -18.03 -0.03 -8.64
C TYR A 625 -16.85 -0.22 -7.68
N ILE A 626 -15.78 -0.86 -8.18
CA ILE A 626 -14.42 -0.72 -7.64
C ILE A 626 -13.87 0.60 -8.18
N VAL A 627 -13.38 1.51 -7.32
CA VAL A 627 -13.01 2.89 -7.73
C VAL A 627 -11.58 3.26 -7.31
N ILE A 628 -10.65 3.28 -8.26
CA ILE A 628 -9.25 3.70 -8.12
C ILE A 628 -9.14 5.21 -8.43
N CYS A 629 -8.73 6.02 -7.46
CA CYS A 629 -8.40 7.42 -7.70
C CYS A 629 -6.88 7.63 -7.78
N SER A 630 -6.44 8.44 -8.73
CA SER A 630 -5.10 9.02 -8.80
C SER A 630 -5.21 10.54 -8.59
N ARG A 631 -4.14 11.31 -8.84
CA ARG A 631 -4.20 12.79 -8.81
C ARG A 631 -5.03 13.37 -9.97
N GLU A 632 -4.94 12.75 -11.13
CA GLU A 632 -5.44 13.30 -12.39
C GLU A 632 -6.73 12.59 -12.84
N HIS A 633 -6.82 11.29 -12.56
CA HIS A 633 -7.89 10.43 -13.07
C HIS A 633 -8.56 9.60 -11.97
N LEU A 634 -9.88 9.44 -12.08
CA LEU A 634 -10.66 8.41 -11.41
C LEU A 634 -10.96 7.28 -12.40
N PHE A 635 -10.57 6.06 -12.06
CA PHE A 635 -11.02 4.84 -12.74
C PHE A 635 -12.07 4.14 -11.88
N ALA A 636 -13.13 3.66 -12.50
CA ALA A 636 -14.13 2.82 -11.84
C ALA A 636 -14.53 1.63 -12.72
N THR A 637 -14.77 0.46 -12.11
CA THR A 637 -15.27 -0.70 -12.86
C THR A 637 -16.26 -1.56 -12.09
N LEU A 638 -17.22 -2.12 -12.84
CA LEU A 638 -18.12 -3.20 -12.43
C LEU A 638 -17.57 -4.60 -12.81
N VAL A 639 -16.37 -4.67 -13.39
CA VAL A 639 -15.71 -5.89 -13.89
C VAL A 639 -14.42 -6.09 -13.09
N PRO A 640 -14.44 -6.88 -12.00
CA PRO A 640 -13.35 -6.93 -11.02
C PRO A 640 -12.08 -7.58 -11.57
N ASP A 641 -12.26 -8.58 -12.42
CA ASP A 641 -11.18 -9.42 -12.95
C ASP A 641 -10.53 -8.83 -14.21
N ALA A 642 -10.77 -7.55 -14.48
CA ALA A 642 -10.33 -6.87 -15.69
C ALA A 642 -8.83 -6.51 -15.57
#